data_AF-A0AAI9C1V0-F1
#
_entry.id   AF-A0AAI9C1V0-F1
#
_cell.length_a   1.000
_cell.length_b   1.000
_cell.length_c   1.000
_cell.angle_alpha   90.00
_cell.angle_beta   90.00
_cell.angle_gamma   90.00
#
_symmetry.space_group_name_H-M   'P 1'
#
loop_
_entity.id
_entity.type
_entity.pdbx_description
1 polymer ?
#
loop_
_entity_poly.entity_id
_entity_poly.type
_entity_poly.pdbx_seq_one_letter_code
_entity_poly.pdbx_strand_id
1 'polypeptide(L)'
;MQQSSLLNSAPLSNVEVDALENVIPVAIRDLLIRRGRSVFRGGRIQLCHPQDLAMVMELALRHDPDLAPEDTLAYAYSAFGTIYFVHTQYGPGQIDLLSGTVLCRRLTEDRFSPGDIGGDATSVFRLPEERLDLVDKDGHPMFDAAVLAQGPLGVGHCYGFFPALGLGGVAQLDSLQVVEAPVHFSILAQLVEFQLFREASHGELVAVMRQPPVPTPEEIVAHLSPECPYQVVRYADIKAEVPQDSTYAPEHYVWGDPDELVLLVDGDLKLDTLDLDDPLAPWREEDLGAYIRFILVRGNAEITRHVHSLETDGACGLLVSGDLTTTNAIVGGQEIRVGGNLRVRELFWGDYNHGKLHVVGNTEAAVLIQTDYSMQFDGSVHCVRRMDDEAITDDGIEQIIEPDCLSRESEDPDSFWSLDAGAMLERLTAGKSVIRAEGLSAPDPLLCTVNLFGDGTISPDNFLRICAEDMLPMNICGYDFHRDGLSLQVRADIEDAGAPSYIMQMEDPSRNIAARFVMERVETSVGIIDRLKGRRPETGWGLWNYICSDVNSDQSEWARVEAHEIPPAHVSLVLKAWQFLQEGASSRHWTAEIIPASEIKDLLALEICQPYDNYDDDDRCGFWIGHCHAAFRQQEQGPDPVEPTLRLSRELNQPDGTSVIESYYFDVETCMDGSERVRIRYKADQDLEDSPAQLDPVGGAELAGALRIYKRGAREMRSANADLLSGEAPYFARDDAFAMNFWRRQGYLTQ
;
A
#
# COMPACT_ATOMS: atom_id res chain seq x y z
N MET A 1 60.74 30.93 41.47
CA MET A 1 60.46 31.71 40.25
C MET A 1 58.96 31.96 40.22
N GLN A 2 58.54 33.12 40.72
CA GLN A 2 57.15 33.54 40.96
C GLN A 2 56.80 34.63 39.93
N GLN A 3 56.48 34.25 38.69
CA GLN A 3 55.98 35.21 37.69
C GLN A 3 55.24 34.58 36.48
N SER A 4 54.47 33.50 36.67
CA SER A 4 53.55 33.00 35.62
C SER A 4 52.12 32.71 36.11
N SER A 5 51.80 32.92 37.39
CA SER A 5 50.51 32.50 37.98
C SER A 5 49.35 33.48 37.75
N LEU A 6 49.60 34.64 37.12
CA LEU A 6 48.58 35.68 36.93
C LEU A 6 47.74 35.51 35.66
N LEU A 7 48.11 34.61 34.73
CA LEU A 7 47.39 34.37 33.48
C LEU A 7 46.32 33.27 33.57
N ASN A 8 46.39 32.41 34.59
CA ASN A 8 45.59 31.18 34.65
C ASN A 8 44.38 31.25 35.58
N SER A 9 44.25 32.29 36.42
CA SER A 9 43.12 32.43 37.33
C SER A 9 42.86 33.87 37.76
N ALA A 10 41.61 34.29 37.83
CA ALA A 10 41.16 35.56 38.39
C ALA A 10 40.17 35.30 39.56
N PRO A 11 40.50 35.72 40.80
CA PRO A 11 39.64 35.46 41.96
C PRO A 11 38.31 36.22 41.86
N LEU A 12 37.27 35.68 42.49
CA LEU A 12 35.99 36.36 42.63
C LEU A 12 36.03 37.40 43.75
N SER A 13 35.32 38.51 43.57
CA SER A 13 35.00 39.46 44.63
C SER A 13 33.96 38.88 45.58
N ASN A 14 33.86 39.44 46.79
CA ASN A 14 32.85 38.98 47.77
C ASN A 14 31.41 39.11 47.23
N VAL A 15 31.13 40.16 46.44
CA VAL A 15 29.79 40.35 45.83
C VAL A 15 29.47 39.22 44.84
N GLU A 16 30.45 38.79 44.05
CA GLU A 16 30.28 37.66 43.13
C GLU A 16 30.14 36.33 43.88
N VAL A 17 30.85 36.15 45.00
CA VAL A 17 30.69 34.96 45.85
C VAL A 17 29.29 34.89 46.46
N ASP A 18 28.78 36.02 46.99
CA ASP A 18 27.45 36.10 47.59
C ASP A 18 26.35 35.83 46.55
N ALA A 19 26.54 36.26 45.29
CA ALA A 19 25.59 36.02 44.19
C ALA A 19 25.46 34.54 43.79
N LEU A 20 26.39 33.67 44.21
CA LEU A 20 26.35 32.23 43.94
C LEU A 20 25.60 31.44 45.03
N GLU A 21 25.22 32.07 46.16
CA GLU A 21 24.53 31.38 47.25
C GLU A 21 23.14 30.90 46.83
N ASN A 22 22.89 29.60 46.93
CA ASN A 22 21.62 28.92 46.61
C ASN A 22 21.18 28.97 45.14
N VAL A 23 22.03 29.47 44.24
CA VAL A 23 21.74 29.56 42.80
C VAL A 23 22.37 28.41 42.02
N ILE A 24 23.58 27.97 42.40
CA ILE A 24 24.33 26.91 41.69
C ILE A 24 24.66 25.73 42.61
N PRO A 25 24.82 24.48 42.10
CA PRO A 25 25.19 23.34 42.94
C PRO A 25 26.47 23.57 43.75
N VAL A 26 26.45 23.07 45.00
CA VAL A 26 27.54 23.26 45.99
C VAL A 26 28.91 22.90 45.44
N ALA A 27 29.02 21.81 44.66
CA ALA A 27 30.29 21.36 44.10
C ALA A 27 30.92 22.38 43.13
N ILE A 28 30.11 23.04 42.28
CA ILE A 28 30.57 24.08 41.35
C ILE A 28 30.86 25.36 42.12
N ARG A 29 29.97 25.76 43.04
CA ARG A 29 30.16 26.94 43.90
C ARG A 29 31.50 26.87 44.64
N ASP A 30 31.78 25.76 45.29
CA ASP A 30 33.03 25.56 46.03
C ASP A 30 34.26 25.59 45.11
N LEU A 31 34.13 25.10 43.88
CA LEU A 31 35.19 25.17 42.88
C LEU A 31 35.45 26.61 42.44
N LEU A 32 34.40 27.39 42.16
CA LEU A 32 34.45 28.82 41.82
C LEU A 32 35.04 29.66 42.96
N ILE A 33 34.63 29.42 44.20
CA ILE A 33 35.19 30.14 45.36
C ILE A 33 36.68 29.83 45.52
N ARG A 34 37.09 28.57 45.34
CA ARG A 34 38.50 28.16 45.54
C ARG A 34 39.42 28.61 44.40
N ARG A 35 38.94 28.64 43.17
CA ARG A 35 39.78 28.84 41.97
C ARG A 35 39.53 30.17 41.27
N GLY A 36 38.41 30.83 41.55
CA GLY A 36 37.94 31.96 40.75
C GLY A 36 37.65 31.54 39.31
N ARG A 37 37.60 32.51 38.40
CA ARG A 37 37.66 32.24 36.96
C ARG A 37 39.01 31.60 36.67
N SER A 38 39.06 30.46 35.99
CA SER A 38 40.31 29.69 35.89
C SER A 38 40.43 28.91 34.60
N VAL A 39 41.64 28.83 34.08
CA VAL A 39 42.01 28.01 32.94
C VAL A 39 42.46 26.62 33.40
N PHE A 40 41.92 25.57 32.77
CA PHE A 40 42.30 24.18 32.97
C PHE A 40 42.85 23.57 31.68
N ARG A 41 43.72 22.57 31.83
CA ARG A 41 44.33 21.78 30.72
C ARG A 41 44.90 22.64 29.58
N GLY A 42 45.57 23.73 29.96
CA GLY A 42 46.26 24.63 29.03
C GLY A 42 45.35 25.57 28.21
N GLY A 43 44.05 25.63 28.49
CA GLY A 43 43.09 26.45 27.73
C GLY A 43 41.88 25.68 27.24
N ARG A 44 41.95 24.35 27.21
CA ARG A 44 40.90 23.47 26.65
C ARG A 44 39.54 23.66 27.32
N ILE A 45 39.52 23.93 28.62
CA ILE A 45 38.30 24.25 29.38
C ILE A 45 38.59 25.32 30.42
N GLN A 46 37.65 26.24 30.59
CA GLN A 46 37.74 27.33 31.54
C GLN A 46 36.52 27.35 32.46
N LEU A 47 36.77 27.60 33.75
CA LEU A 47 35.74 27.84 34.76
C LEU A 47 35.40 29.34 34.75
N CYS A 48 34.11 29.66 34.72
CA CYS A 48 33.61 31.03 34.65
C CYS A 48 32.46 31.28 35.63
N HIS A 49 32.25 32.55 35.96
CA HIS A 49 31.09 32.95 36.74
C HIS A 49 29.84 32.98 35.83
N PRO A 50 28.64 32.55 36.26
CA PRO A 50 27.44 32.54 35.40
C PRO A 50 27.13 33.89 34.74
N GLN A 51 27.37 34.97 35.47
CA GLN A 51 27.21 36.33 34.95
C GLN A 51 28.12 36.66 33.75
N ASP A 52 29.25 35.96 33.57
CA ASP A 52 30.20 36.21 32.47
C ASP A 52 29.57 35.88 31.11
N LEU A 53 28.65 34.92 31.07
CA LEU A 53 27.98 34.44 29.86
C LEU A 53 26.46 34.66 29.87
N ALA A 54 25.91 35.41 30.84
CA ALA A 54 24.46 35.58 30.99
C ALA A 54 23.78 36.09 29.70
N MET A 55 24.38 37.06 29.00
CA MET A 55 23.86 37.55 27.72
C MET A 55 23.93 36.49 26.60
N VAL A 56 24.94 35.63 26.62
CA VAL A 56 25.06 34.54 25.64
C VAL A 56 23.94 33.51 25.88
N MET A 57 23.68 33.17 27.14
CA MET A 57 22.58 32.26 27.51
C MET A 57 21.22 32.83 27.13
N GLU A 58 21.00 34.13 27.39
CA GLU A 58 19.79 34.86 26.98
C GLU A 58 19.59 34.79 25.46
N LEU A 59 20.64 34.98 24.66
CA LEU A 59 20.54 34.91 23.21
C LEU A 59 20.31 33.48 22.71
N ALA A 60 21.03 32.50 23.26
CA ALA A 60 20.97 31.12 22.81
C ALA A 60 19.65 30.43 23.18
N LEU A 61 19.03 30.78 24.31
CA LEU A 61 17.87 30.08 24.87
C LEU A 61 16.57 30.90 24.86
N ARG A 62 16.55 32.11 24.30
CA ARG A 62 15.37 33.02 24.29
C ARG A 62 14.07 32.35 23.86
N HIS A 63 14.16 31.42 22.90
CA HIS A 63 13.03 30.76 22.27
C HIS A 63 12.91 29.28 22.69
N ASP A 64 13.70 28.83 23.66
CA ASP A 64 13.61 27.46 24.17
C ASP A 64 12.48 27.36 25.20
N PRO A 65 11.46 26.50 24.99
CA PRO A 65 10.30 26.43 25.88
C PRO A 65 10.57 25.77 27.24
N ASP A 66 11.67 25.02 27.38
CA ASP A 66 11.97 24.26 28.60
C ASP A 66 13.17 24.81 29.37
N LEU A 67 14.12 25.45 28.69
CA LEU A 67 15.37 25.93 29.27
C LEU A 67 15.37 27.46 29.36
N ALA A 68 14.61 28.00 30.31
CA ALA A 68 14.58 29.43 30.55
C ALA A 68 15.99 29.96 30.90
N PRO A 69 16.47 31.07 30.29
CA PRO A 69 17.81 31.61 30.55
C PRO A 69 18.10 31.89 32.03
N GLU A 70 17.10 32.38 32.78
CA GLU A 70 17.20 32.67 34.21
C GLU A 70 17.44 31.44 35.08
N ASP A 71 16.98 30.27 34.62
CA ASP A 71 17.13 28.98 35.29
C ASP A 71 18.33 28.18 34.77
N THR A 72 19.04 28.69 33.74
CA THR A 72 20.13 28.00 33.04
C THR A 72 21.48 28.67 33.27
N LEU A 73 22.28 28.13 34.19
CA LEU A 73 23.50 28.78 34.66
C LEU A 73 24.75 28.20 34.00
N ALA A 74 25.39 28.98 33.12
CA ALA A 74 26.70 28.64 32.57
C ALA A 74 27.78 28.66 33.68
N TYR A 75 28.68 27.69 33.69
CA TYR A 75 29.77 27.65 34.67
C TYR A 75 31.13 27.25 34.08
N ALA A 76 31.15 26.70 32.88
CA ALA A 76 32.38 26.41 32.17
C ALA A 76 32.19 26.54 30.66
N TYR A 77 33.29 26.71 29.93
CA TYR A 77 33.28 26.67 28.47
C TYR A 77 34.59 26.10 27.90
N SER A 78 34.52 25.50 26.71
CA SER A 78 35.66 24.98 25.96
C SER A 78 36.41 26.08 25.20
N ALA A 79 37.60 25.75 24.68
CA ALA A 79 38.41 26.68 23.90
C ALA A 79 37.74 27.20 22.62
N PHE A 80 36.72 26.50 22.11
CA PHE A 80 36.11 26.73 20.79
C PHE A 80 34.61 27.06 20.84
N GLY A 81 34.01 27.23 22.02
CA GLY A 81 32.62 27.70 22.13
C GLY A 81 31.58 26.66 22.55
N THR A 82 31.99 25.54 23.15
CA THR A 82 31.05 24.67 23.89
C THR A 82 30.86 25.23 25.30
N ILE A 83 29.64 25.63 25.65
CA ILE A 83 29.28 26.10 27.00
C ILE A 83 28.70 24.94 27.80
N TYR A 84 29.13 24.79 29.05
CA TYR A 84 28.55 23.86 30.01
C TYR A 84 27.73 24.62 31.04
N PHE A 85 26.49 24.19 31.24
CA PHE A 85 25.52 24.83 32.11
C PHE A 85 24.89 23.84 33.08
N VAL A 86 24.19 24.37 34.08
CA VAL A 86 23.27 23.62 34.93
C VAL A 86 21.91 24.30 34.94
N HIS A 87 20.86 23.53 34.64
CA HIS A 87 19.47 23.95 34.79
C HIS A 87 18.97 23.59 36.18
N THR A 88 18.16 24.47 36.79
CA THR A 88 17.62 24.26 38.16
C THR A 88 16.77 22.99 38.26
N GLN A 89 16.00 22.65 37.21
CA GLN A 89 15.14 21.46 37.17
C GLN A 89 15.79 20.26 36.46
N TYR A 90 16.49 20.50 35.35
CA TYR A 90 16.96 19.44 34.45
C TYR A 90 18.44 19.10 34.64
N GLY A 91 19.15 19.82 35.52
CA GLY A 91 20.55 19.52 35.84
C GLY A 91 21.52 19.89 34.73
N PRO A 92 22.70 19.22 34.65
CA PRO A 92 23.77 19.64 33.77
C PRO A 92 23.45 19.41 32.28
N GLY A 93 23.89 20.34 31.45
CA GLY A 93 23.80 20.27 30.00
C GLY A 93 24.92 21.04 29.30
N GLN A 94 24.89 21.04 27.98
CA GLN A 94 25.85 21.78 27.15
C GLN A 94 25.21 22.43 25.93
N ILE A 95 25.80 23.52 25.47
CA ILE A 95 25.45 24.25 24.25
C ILE A 95 26.71 24.32 23.38
N ASP A 96 26.64 23.83 22.16
CA ASP A 96 27.67 24.06 21.14
C ASP A 96 27.28 25.27 20.28
N LEU A 97 28.02 26.37 20.45
CA LEU A 97 27.74 27.62 19.73
C LEU A 97 28.11 27.57 18.25
N LEU A 98 28.92 26.60 17.80
CA LEU A 98 29.30 26.45 16.40
C LEU A 98 28.23 25.68 15.62
N SER A 99 27.63 24.66 16.23
CA SER A 99 26.61 23.82 15.59
C SER A 99 25.17 24.15 15.96
N GLY A 100 24.94 24.95 17.01
CA GLY A 100 23.59 25.22 17.53
C GLY A 100 23.00 24.07 18.36
N THR A 101 23.83 23.09 18.73
CA THR A 101 23.37 21.90 19.44
C THR A 101 23.21 22.18 20.94
N VAL A 102 22.01 21.94 21.48
CA VAL A 102 21.74 21.92 22.91
C VAL A 102 21.56 20.47 23.37
N LEU A 103 22.30 20.04 24.41
CA LEU A 103 22.14 18.73 25.03
C LEU A 103 21.79 18.90 26.51
N CYS A 104 20.67 18.30 26.92
CA CYS A 104 20.29 18.20 28.33
C CYS A 104 19.70 16.82 28.59
N ARG A 105 20.53 15.90 29.13
CA ARG A 105 20.19 14.47 29.22
C ARG A 105 18.86 14.20 29.93
N ARG A 106 18.58 14.93 31.02
CA ARG A 106 17.34 14.74 31.79
C ARG A 106 16.09 15.26 31.09
N LEU A 107 16.24 16.14 30.10
CA LEU A 107 15.13 16.63 29.29
C LEU A 107 14.77 15.63 28.18
N THR A 108 15.69 14.73 27.82
CA THR A 108 15.57 13.86 26.63
C THR A 108 15.46 12.36 26.92
N GLU A 109 15.55 11.92 28.18
CA GLU A 109 15.48 10.50 28.57
C GLU A 109 14.25 10.19 29.43
N ASP A 110 13.50 9.13 29.07
CA ASP A 110 12.20 8.77 29.65
C ASP A 110 12.24 8.28 31.12
N ARG A 111 13.43 8.12 31.72
CA ARG A 111 13.57 7.55 33.07
C ARG A 111 14.75 8.15 33.83
N PHE A 112 14.45 9.09 34.73
CA PHE A 112 15.39 9.46 35.80
C PHE A 112 14.84 9.15 37.19
N SER A 113 15.67 8.50 38.00
CA SER A 113 15.46 8.42 39.44
C SER A 113 15.70 9.81 40.07
N PRO A 114 14.99 10.19 41.15
CA PRO A 114 15.24 11.43 41.88
C PRO A 114 16.60 11.37 42.60
N GLY A 115 17.67 11.53 41.83
CA GLY A 115 19.06 11.57 42.28
C GLY A 115 19.63 12.98 42.19
N ASP A 116 20.59 13.26 43.07
CA ASP A 116 21.25 14.55 43.29
C ASP A 116 21.58 15.28 41.97
N ILE A 117 20.85 16.37 41.68
CA ILE A 117 20.99 17.25 40.50
C ILE A 117 22.43 17.79 40.42
N GLY A 118 23.15 17.88 41.55
CA GLY A 118 24.51 18.42 41.63
C GLY A 118 25.65 17.41 41.49
N GLY A 119 25.38 16.10 41.54
CA GLY A 119 26.41 15.06 41.70
C GLY A 119 27.40 14.93 40.53
N ASP A 120 26.99 15.31 39.32
CA ASP A 120 27.78 15.13 38.10
C ASP A 120 28.27 16.45 37.47
N ALA A 121 27.91 17.61 38.00
CA ALA A 121 28.17 18.88 37.34
C ALA A 121 29.67 19.25 37.24
N THR A 122 30.55 18.62 38.02
CA THR A 122 32.01 18.81 37.88
C THR A 122 32.70 17.79 36.95
N SER A 123 31.95 16.85 36.36
CA SER A 123 32.51 15.83 35.47
C SER A 123 33.10 16.41 34.18
N VAL A 124 32.61 17.57 33.73
CA VAL A 124 33.13 18.28 32.56
C VAL A 124 34.64 18.55 32.66
N PHE A 125 35.16 18.81 33.87
CA PHE A 125 36.60 19.01 34.12
C PHE A 125 37.43 17.73 34.08
N ARG A 126 36.78 16.56 33.97
CA ARG A 126 37.39 15.23 33.86
C ARG A 126 37.19 14.62 32.47
N LEU A 127 36.60 15.35 31.52
CA LEU A 127 36.45 14.88 30.15
C LEU A 127 37.83 14.62 29.49
N PRO A 128 37.91 13.60 28.62
CA PRO A 128 39.12 13.34 27.84
C PRO A 128 39.41 14.53 26.91
N GLU A 129 40.68 14.75 26.54
CA GLU A 129 41.08 15.97 25.82
C GLU A 129 40.40 16.07 24.45
N GLU A 130 40.14 14.92 23.84
CA GLU A 130 39.47 14.76 22.55
C GLU A 130 38.02 15.27 22.57
N ARG A 131 37.33 15.20 23.72
CA ARG A 131 35.95 15.71 23.89
C ARG A 131 35.91 17.22 24.15
N LEU A 132 37.07 17.86 24.40
CA LEU A 132 37.21 19.31 24.63
C LEU A 132 37.85 20.03 23.44
N ASP A 133 38.21 19.29 22.39
CA ASP A 133 38.86 19.81 21.21
C ASP A 133 37.86 19.93 20.05
N LEU A 134 38.19 20.80 19.09
CA LEU A 134 37.51 20.89 17.81
C LEU A 134 38.34 20.14 16.77
N VAL A 135 37.70 19.36 15.91
CA VAL A 135 38.38 18.71 14.77
C VAL A 135 38.22 19.55 13.51
N ASP A 136 39.29 19.64 12.72
CA ASP A 136 39.22 20.24 11.40
C ASP A 136 38.47 19.34 10.40
N LYS A 137 38.28 19.85 9.18
CA LYS A 137 37.64 19.12 8.07
C LYS A 137 38.28 17.77 7.73
N ASP A 138 39.55 17.58 8.08
CA ASP A 138 40.33 16.37 7.79
C ASP A 138 40.38 15.44 9.03
N GLY A 139 39.64 15.79 10.09
CA GLY A 139 39.51 15.00 11.32
C GLY A 139 40.63 15.21 12.35
N HIS A 140 41.47 16.23 12.19
CA HIS A 140 42.59 16.48 13.10
C HIS A 140 42.21 17.43 14.25
N PRO A 141 42.59 17.11 15.51
CA PRO A 141 42.38 18.01 16.65
C PRO A 141 43.09 19.35 16.47
N MET A 142 42.40 20.45 16.78
CA MET A 142 42.87 21.81 16.48
C MET A 142 43.54 22.50 17.66
N PHE A 143 43.33 22.08 18.91
CA PHE A 143 43.76 22.84 20.08
C PHE A 143 45.27 23.04 20.14
N ASP A 144 46.06 21.97 20.06
CA ASP A 144 47.52 22.09 20.16
C ASP A 144 48.10 22.88 18.97
N ALA A 145 47.50 22.73 17.77
CA ALA A 145 47.85 23.53 16.60
C ALA A 145 47.53 25.02 16.82
N ALA A 146 46.37 25.33 17.40
CA ALA A 146 45.94 26.69 17.72
C ALA A 146 46.87 27.34 18.77
N VAL A 147 47.28 26.59 19.81
CA VAL A 147 48.27 27.07 20.79
C VAL A 147 49.61 27.39 20.12
N LEU A 148 50.06 26.55 19.20
CA LEU A 148 51.33 26.77 18.47
C LEU A 148 51.26 27.99 17.55
N ALA A 149 50.13 28.21 16.89
CA ALA A 149 49.96 29.29 15.92
C ALA A 149 49.63 30.65 16.58
N GLN A 150 48.71 30.65 17.54
CA GLN A 150 48.10 31.86 18.11
C GLN A 150 48.53 32.14 19.56
N GLY A 151 49.20 31.18 20.22
CA GLY A 151 49.58 31.26 21.62
C GLY A 151 48.49 30.76 22.57
N PRO A 152 48.82 30.53 23.86
CA PRO A 152 47.90 29.94 24.83
C PRO A 152 46.75 30.90 25.22
N LEU A 153 45.60 30.33 25.56
CA LEU A 153 44.45 31.09 26.06
C LEU A 153 44.64 31.56 27.50
N GLY A 154 44.33 32.84 27.76
CA GLY A 154 44.16 33.39 29.10
C GLY A 154 42.71 33.27 29.58
N VAL A 155 42.48 33.56 30.86
CA VAL A 155 41.12 33.65 31.44
C VAL A 155 40.24 34.57 30.59
N GLY A 156 39.04 34.13 30.25
CA GLY A 156 38.07 34.93 29.50
C GLY A 156 38.23 34.89 27.98
N HIS A 157 39.22 34.17 27.46
CA HIS A 157 39.51 34.12 26.02
C HIS A 157 39.10 32.78 25.38
N CYS A 158 38.81 32.80 24.08
CA CYS A 158 38.62 31.60 23.25
C CYS A 158 39.37 31.74 21.92
N TYR A 159 39.47 30.65 21.17
CA TYR A 159 39.86 30.71 19.75
C TYR A 159 38.60 30.91 18.91
N GLY A 160 38.49 32.06 18.25
CA GLY A 160 37.37 32.40 17.37
C GLY A 160 37.77 32.38 15.91
N PHE A 161 36.83 31.99 15.04
CA PHE A 161 37.02 31.99 13.59
C PHE A 161 36.71 33.37 12.98
N PHE A 162 37.59 33.83 12.07
CA PHE A 162 37.44 35.08 11.33
C PHE A 162 37.59 34.85 9.82
N PRO A 163 36.51 34.97 9.02
CA PRO A 163 35.13 35.23 9.44
C PRO A 163 34.52 34.07 10.26
N ALA A 164 33.47 34.36 11.03
CA ALA A 164 32.76 33.33 11.80
C ALA A 164 32.17 32.27 10.85
N LEU A 165 32.08 31.01 11.30
CA LEU A 165 31.62 29.90 10.46
C LEU A 165 30.21 30.13 9.90
N GLY A 166 29.28 30.64 10.73
CA GLY A 166 27.92 31.02 10.30
C GLY A 166 27.85 32.18 9.27
N LEU A 167 28.97 32.86 8.99
CA LEU A 167 29.08 33.91 7.96
C LEU A 167 29.92 33.44 6.75
N GLY A 168 30.04 32.12 6.54
CA GLY A 168 30.82 31.53 5.45
C GLY A 168 32.31 31.38 5.76
N GLY A 169 32.69 31.43 7.04
CA GLY A 169 34.04 31.09 7.49
C GLY A 169 34.36 29.60 7.34
N VAL A 170 35.66 29.29 7.31
CA VAL A 170 36.15 27.91 7.21
C VAL A 170 36.91 27.56 8.49
N ALA A 171 36.65 26.37 9.04
CA ALA A 171 37.35 25.84 10.21
C ALA A 171 38.78 25.43 9.84
N GLN A 172 39.70 26.40 9.87
CA GLN A 172 41.12 26.24 9.55
C GLN A 172 41.99 26.99 10.55
N LEU A 173 43.26 26.58 10.67
CA LEU A 173 44.17 27.16 11.64
C LEU A 173 44.44 28.66 11.38
N ASP A 174 44.58 29.04 10.12
CA ASP A 174 44.89 30.42 9.71
C ASP A 174 43.73 31.41 9.92
N SER A 175 42.50 30.90 10.10
CA SER A 175 41.32 31.71 10.39
C SER A 175 41.06 31.89 11.89
N LEU A 176 41.85 31.26 12.76
CA LEU A 176 41.72 31.39 14.22
C LEU A 176 42.40 32.64 14.75
N GLN A 177 41.74 33.31 15.69
CA GLN A 177 42.30 34.39 16.49
C GLN A 177 41.93 34.20 17.97
N VAL A 178 42.83 34.61 18.86
CA VAL A 178 42.52 34.68 20.30
C VAL A 178 41.67 35.91 20.56
N VAL A 179 40.46 35.71 21.09
CA VAL A 179 39.46 36.77 21.31
C VAL A 179 38.76 36.61 22.65
N GLU A 180 38.10 37.68 23.10
CA GLU A 180 37.27 37.67 24.32
C GLU A 180 36.05 36.75 24.12
N ALA A 181 35.94 35.72 24.95
CA ALA A 181 34.95 34.66 24.81
C ALA A 181 33.50 35.19 24.91
N PRO A 182 33.12 36.03 25.90
CA PRO A 182 31.73 36.53 25.97
C PRO A 182 31.31 37.33 24.73
N VAL A 183 32.24 38.09 24.15
CA VAL A 183 31.99 38.91 22.95
C VAL A 183 31.81 38.02 21.73
N HIS A 184 32.74 37.09 21.52
CA HIS A 184 32.68 36.18 20.37
C HIS A 184 31.47 35.26 20.45
N PHE A 185 31.19 34.70 21.63
CA PHE A 185 30.05 33.81 21.84
C PHE A 185 28.71 34.53 21.66
N SER A 186 28.60 35.82 22.05
CA SER A 186 27.40 36.62 21.78
C SER A 186 27.17 36.83 20.28
N ILE A 187 28.25 36.92 19.48
CA ILE A 187 28.14 36.99 18.01
C ILE A 187 27.64 35.64 17.49
N LEU A 188 28.25 34.52 17.91
CA LEU A 188 27.84 33.18 17.47
C LEU A 188 26.38 32.88 17.81
N ALA A 189 25.93 33.24 19.02
CA ALA A 189 24.55 33.01 19.47
C ALA A 189 23.50 33.79 18.66
N GLN A 190 23.88 34.77 17.85
CA GLN A 190 22.98 35.48 16.93
C GLN A 190 23.05 34.96 15.49
N LEU A 191 24.02 34.11 15.18
CA LEU A 191 24.29 33.61 13.83
C LEU A 191 23.78 32.18 13.61
N VAL A 192 23.40 31.48 14.68
CA VAL A 192 23.02 30.06 14.67
C VAL A 192 21.69 29.90 15.40
N GLU A 193 20.81 29.06 14.86
CA GLU A 193 19.60 28.62 15.55
C GLU A 193 19.92 27.46 16.50
N PHE A 194 19.38 27.52 17.72
CA PHE A 194 19.64 26.50 18.73
C PHE A 194 18.51 25.48 18.77
N GLN A 195 18.87 24.20 18.72
CA GLN A 195 17.93 23.09 18.77
C GLN A 195 18.38 22.06 19.81
N LEU A 196 17.41 21.44 20.49
CA LEU A 196 17.66 20.34 21.41
C LEU A 196 17.95 19.05 20.66
N PHE A 197 18.99 18.34 21.08
CA PHE A 197 19.35 17.01 20.58
C PHE A 197 19.41 16.00 21.72
N ARG A 198 19.23 14.73 21.35
CA ARG A 198 19.48 13.56 22.19
C ARG A 198 20.64 12.75 21.60
N GLU A 199 21.62 12.38 22.42
CA GLU A 199 22.69 11.46 22.01
C GLU A 199 22.17 10.01 22.08
N ALA A 200 22.12 9.33 20.94
CA ALA A 200 21.75 7.92 20.85
C ALA A 200 22.84 7.01 21.43
N SER A 201 22.51 5.74 21.70
CA SER A 201 23.45 4.75 22.27
C SER A 201 24.74 4.55 21.47
N HIS A 202 24.73 4.89 20.18
CA HIS A 202 25.89 4.82 19.28
C HIS A 202 26.63 6.15 19.10
N GLY A 203 26.25 7.21 19.82
CA GLY A 203 26.89 8.53 19.79
C GLY A 203 26.35 9.49 18.72
N GLU A 204 25.33 9.08 17.96
CA GLU A 204 24.65 9.93 16.99
C GLU A 204 23.75 10.96 17.69
N LEU A 205 23.72 12.19 17.20
CA LEU A 205 22.84 13.25 17.71
C LEU A 205 21.54 13.28 16.92
N VAL A 206 20.42 13.07 17.61
CA VAL A 206 19.08 13.09 17.02
C VAL A 206 18.34 14.34 17.50
N ALA A 207 17.85 15.15 16.56
CA ALA A 207 17.08 16.35 16.88
C ALA A 207 15.77 15.98 17.61
N VAL A 208 15.45 16.73 18.67
CA VAL A 208 14.21 16.55 19.44
C VAL A 208 13.19 17.55 18.93
N MET A 209 12.14 17.06 18.27
CA MET A 209 10.99 17.86 17.88
C MET A 209 10.08 18.05 19.11
N ARG A 210 9.94 19.29 19.57
CA ARG A 210 9.03 19.64 20.67
C ARG A 210 7.73 20.19 20.08
N GLN A 211 6.58 19.70 20.51
CA GLN A 211 5.29 20.26 20.11
C GLN A 211 5.04 21.57 20.88
N PRO A 212 4.64 22.68 20.23
CA PRO A 212 4.16 23.88 20.92
C PRO A 212 2.90 23.56 21.75
N PRO A 213 2.57 24.36 22.79
CA PRO A 213 1.37 24.14 23.57
C PRO A 213 0.12 24.22 22.68
N VAL A 214 -0.76 23.22 22.79
CA VAL A 214 -2.00 23.13 22.00
C VAL A 214 -2.88 24.36 22.27
N PRO A 215 -3.27 25.14 21.24
CA PRO A 215 -4.12 26.30 21.42
C PRO A 215 -5.48 25.90 21.99
N THR A 216 -6.02 26.70 22.90
CA THR A 216 -7.32 26.44 23.54
C THR A 216 -8.47 26.61 22.53
N PRO A 217 -9.61 25.92 22.71
CA PRO A 217 -10.79 26.12 21.88
C PRO A 217 -11.20 27.60 21.77
N GLU A 218 -11.12 28.36 22.87
CA GLU A 218 -11.43 29.79 22.89
C GLU A 218 -10.49 30.63 22.03
N GLU A 219 -9.19 30.33 22.05
CA GLU A 219 -8.18 31.00 21.21
C GLU A 219 -8.43 30.72 19.73
N ILE A 220 -8.75 29.47 19.37
CA ILE A 220 -9.06 29.12 17.98
C ILE A 220 -10.33 29.83 17.52
N VAL A 221 -11.41 29.75 18.30
CA VAL A 221 -12.70 30.36 17.96
C VAL A 221 -12.57 31.89 17.79
N ALA A 222 -11.70 32.55 18.55
CA ALA A 222 -11.45 33.98 18.41
C ALA A 222 -10.87 34.37 17.04
N HIS A 223 -10.25 33.43 16.33
CA HIS A 223 -9.64 33.63 15.00
C HIS A 223 -10.46 33.02 13.85
N LEU A 224 -11.63 32.46 14.15
CA LEU A 224 -12.54 31.91 13.14
C LEU A 224 -13.60 32.92 12.72
N SER A 225 -13.95 32.89 11.44
CA SER A 225 -15.09 33.60 10.87
C SER A 225 -16.39 33.17 11.56
N PRO A 226 -17.33 34.10 11.84
CA PRO A 226 -18.66 33.77 12.36
C PRO A 226 -19.49 32.83 11.47
N GLU A 227 -19.10 32.67 10.20
CA GLU A 227 -19.74 31.75 9.25
C GLU A 227 -19.21 30.31 9.35
N CYS A 228 -18.22 30.06 10.22
CA CYS A 228 -17.71 28.71 10.47
C CYS A 228 -18.83 27.82 11.02
N PRO A 229 -19.11 26.66 10.38
CA PRO A 229 -20.18 25.76 10.82
C PRO A 229 -19.77 24.92 12.04
N TYR A 230 -18.50 24.95 12.43
CA TYR A 230 -17.94 24.08 13.46
C TYR A 230 -17.91 24.72 14.83
N GLN A 231 -18.25 23.93 15.84
CA GLN A 231 -17.92 24.22 17.23
C GLN A 231 -16.60 23.52 17.54
N VAL A 232 -15.59 24.28 17.98
CA VAL A 232 -14.31 23.71 18.44
C VAL A 232 -14.48 23.30 19.90
N VAL A 233 -14.30 22.01 20.19
CA VAL A 233 -14.47 21.42 21.52
C VAL A 233 -13.31 20.49 21.85
N ARG A 234 -13.16 20.09 23.11
CA ARG A 234 -12.20 19.06 23.49
C ARG A 234 -12.82 17.69 23.33
N TYR A 235 -12.00 16.68 23.02
CA TYR A 235 -12.43 15.29 22.96
C TYR A 235 -13.11 14.86 24.27
N ALA A 236 -12.56 15.27 25.43
CA ALA A 236 -13.15 14.98 26.74
C ALA A 236 -14.63 15.40 26.89
N ASP A 237 -15.05 16.46 26.19
CA ASP A 237 -16.40 17.03 26.28
C ASP A 237 -17.43 16.21 25.50
N ILE A 238 -16.99 15.55 24.42
CA ILE A 238 -17.87 14.83 23.47
C ILE A 238 -17.65 13.32 23.43
N LYS A 239 -16.66 12.79 24.15
CA LYS A 239 -16.27 11.36 24.10
C LYS A 239 -17.41 10.36 24.34
N ALA A 240 -18.45 10.76 25.08
CA ALA A 240 -19.62 9.91 25.35
C ALA A 240 -20.61 9.84 24.17
N GLU A 241 -20.50 10.76 23.21
CA GLU A 241 -21.31 10.82 22.00
C GLU A 241 -20.64 10.13 20.81
N VAL A 242 -19.35 9.82 20.91
CA VAL A 242 -18.61 9.11 19.87
C VAL A 242 -19.19 7.69 19.72
N PRO A 243 -19.56 7.26 18.50
CA PRO A 243 -20.12 5.93 18.27
C PRO A 243 -19.21 4.81 18.79
N GLN A 244 -19.78 3.78 19.44
CA GLN A 244 -19.01 2.70 20.07
C GLN A 244 -18.19 1.85 19.08
N ASP A 245 -18.62 1.80 17.83
CA ASP A 245 -17.98 1.11 16.72
C ASP A 245 -16.89 1.95 16.01
N SER A 246 -16.68 3.20 16.42
CA SER A 246 -15.60 4.07 15.94
C SER A 246 -14.25 3.74 16.59
N THR A 247 -13.16 4.00 15.88
CA THR A 247 -11.80 3.94 16.44
C THR A 247 -11.56 5.03 17.49
N TYR A 248 -12.29 6.15 17.42
CA TYR A 248 -12.25 7.24 18.39
C TYR A 248 -13.12 7.00 19.64
N ALA A 249 -13.82 5.86 19.74
CA ALA A 249 -14.61 5.53 20.91
C ALA A 249 -13.72 5.41 22.16
N PRO A 250 -14.18 5.78 23.36
CA PRO A 250 -13.35 5.75 24.59
C PRO A 250 -12.73 4.39 24.92
N GLU A 251 -13.35 3.30 24.48
CA GLU A 251 -12.87 1.93 24.70
C GLU A 251 -11.71 1.56 23.76
N HIS A 252 -11.63 2.18 22.58
CA HIS A 252 -10.61 1.95 21.56
C HIS A 252 -9.52 3.02 21.60
N TYR A 253 -9.89 4.27 21.92
CA TYR A 253 -9.02 5.44 21.94
C TYR A 253 -8.40 5.68 23.33
N VAL A 254 -7.82 4.62 23.91
CA VAL A 254 -7.33 4.60 25.30
C VAL A 254 -6.11 5.50 25.52
N TRP A 255 -5.30 5.69 24.47
CA TRP A 255 -4.09 6.51 24.50
C TRP A 255 -4.29 7.93 23.98
N GLY A 256 -5.53 8.28 23.59
CA GLY A 256 -5.86 9.61 23.12
C GLY A 256 -5.75 10.67 24.21
N ASP A 257 -5.24 11.85 23.86
CA ASP A 257 -5.18 12.95 24.81
C ASP A 257 -6.59 13.54 25.00
N PRO A 258 -7.13 13.60 26.23
CA PRO A 258 -8.44 14.19 26.51
C PRO A 258 -8.57 15.66 26.08
N ASP A 259 -7.45 16.38 25.95
CA ASP A 259 -7.41 17.78 25.54
C ASP A 259 -7.26 17.98 24.03
N GLU A 260 -7.24 16.89 23.23
CA GLU A 260 -7.30 16.96 21.77
C GLU A 260 -8.55 17.71 21.28
N LEU A 261 -8.38 18.42 20.17
CA LEU A 261 -9.42 19.25 19.59
C LEU A 261 -10.27 18.48 18.58
N VAL A 262 -11.58 18.69 18.66
CA VAL A 262 -12.59 18.06 17.80
C VAL A 262 -13.50 19.16 17.25
N LEU A 263 -13.93 19.00 15.99
CA LEU A 263 -14.95 19.86 15.40
C LEU A 263 -16.33 19.22 15.51
N LEU A 264 -17.27 19.88 16.16
CA LEU A 264 -18.64 19.42 16.34
C LEU A 264 -19.60 20.22 15.45
N VAL A 265 -20.49 19.51 14.75
CA VAL A 265 -21.62 20.10 14.02
C VAL A 265 -22.93 19.63 14.65
N ASP A 266 -23.67 20.57 15.24
CA ASP A 266 -24.97 20.32 15.86
C ASP A 266 -26.09 20.37 14.81
N GLY A 267 -26.29 19.26 14.11
CA GLY A 267 -27.27 19.11 13.04
C GLY A 267 -26.62 18.70 11.71
N ASP A 268 -27.20 19.16 10.60
CA ASP A 268 -26.74 18.84 9.25
C ASP A 268 -25.57 19.76 8.83
N LEU A 269 -24.54 19.19 8.21
CA LEU A 269 -23.42 19.91 7.59
C LEU A 269 -23.65 20.06 6.09
N LYS A 270 -23.48 21.27 5.57
CA LYS A 270 -23.54 21.54 4.12
C LYS A 270 -22.35 22.39 3.69
N LEU A 271 -21.53 21.85 2.79
CA LEU A 271 -20.34 22.53 2.26
C LEU A 271 -20.21 22.33 0.75
N ASP A 272 -19.40 23.16 0.10
CA ASP A 272 -19.01 22.92 -1.30
C ASP A 272 -17.93 21.83 -1.38
N THR A 273 -16.87 21.98 -0.57
CA THR A 273 -15.75 21.04 -0.43
C THR A 273 -15.41 20.85 1.05
N LEU A 274 -14.79 19.73 1.39
CA LEU A 274 -14.23 19.45 2.71
C LEU A 274 -12.79 18.98 2.57
N ASP A 275 -11.89 19.73 3.18
CA ASP A 275 -10.47 19.39 3.34
C ASP A 275 -10.28 18.76 4.73
N LEU A 276 -9.75 17.54 4.77
CA LEU A 276 -9.48 16.82 6.01
C LEU A 276 -8.03 16.98 6.49
N ASP A 277 -7.15 17.57 5.67
CA ASP A 277 -5.81 17.97 6.10
C ASP A 277 -5.90 19.27 6.92
N ASP A 278 -6.74 20.21 6.48
CA ASP A 278 -7.05 21.45 7.20
C ASP A 278 -8.54 21.85 7.12
N PRO A 279 -9.39 21.29 7.99
CA PRO A 279 -10.83 21.57 7.95
C PRO A 279 -11.20 23.00 8.38
N LEU A 280 -10.28 23.78 8.94
CA LEU A 280 -10.55 25.16 9.36
C LEU A 280 -10.01 26.21 8.38
N ALA A 281 -9.19 25.82 7.38
CA ALA A 281 -8.59 26.73 6.40
C ALA A 281 -9.55 27.78 5.83
N PRO A 282 -10.79 27.42 5.41
CA PRO A 282 -11.70 28.37 4.79
C PRO A 282 -12.20 29.49 5.71
N TRP A 283 -12.07 29.33 7.03
CA TRP A 283 -12.67 30.24 8.02
C TRP A 283 -11.64 30.94 8.92
N ARG A 284 -10.33 30.71 8.74
CA ARG A 284 -9.27 31.34 9.55
C ARG A 284 -8.37 32.24 8.72
N GLU A 285 -7.84 33.29 9.33
CA GLU A 285 -6.83 34.18 8.71
C GLU A 285 -5.40 33.72 8.98
N GLU A 286 -5.15 33.10 10.14
CA GLU A 286 -3.85 32.61 10.59
C GLU A 286 -3.98 31.17 11.08
N ASP A 287 -2.97 30.34 10.79
CA ASP A 287 -2.89 28.97 11.33
C ASP A 287 -2.16 28.99 12.67
N LEU A 288 -2.89 28.62 13.73
CA LEU A 288 -2.36 28.53 15.09
C LEU A 288 -1.67 27.18 15.37
N GLY A 289 -1.50 26.33 14.36
CA GLY A 289 -0.95 24.98 14.51
C GLY A 289 -1.87 24.04 15.27
N ALA A 290 -3.19 24.29 15.20
CA ALA A 290 -4.18 23.48 15.89
C ALA A 290 -4.36 22.13 15.19
N TYR A 291 -4.00 21.05 15.87
CA TYR A 291 -4.23 19.69 15.39
C TYR A 291 -5.68 19.27 15.70
N ILE A 292 -6.48 19.04 14.65
CA ILE A 292 -7.88 18.61 14.77
C ILE A 292 -7.97 17.09 14.57
N ARG A 293 -8.41 16.36 15.60
CA ARG A 293 -8.41 14.90 15.56
C ARG A 293 -9.48 14.31 14.64
N PHE A 294 -10.72 14.80 14.75
CA PHE A 294 -11.84 14.41 13.89
C PHE A 294 -12.96 15.46 13.90
N ILE A 295 -13.88 15.32 12.94
CA ILE A 295 -15.14 16.05 12.83
C ILE A 295 -16.29 15.12 13.23
N LEU A 296 -17.17 15.55 14.13
CA LEU A 296 -18.41 14.85 14.48
C LEU A 296 -19.63 15.64 13.98
N VAL A 297 -20.39 15.05 13.06
CA VAL A 297 -21.64 15.59 12.55
C VAL A 297 -22.81 14.80 13.16
N ARG A 298 -23.65 15.46 13.96
CA ARG A 298 -24.81 14.83 14.61
C ARG A 298 -25.96 14.52 13.64
N GLY A 299 -26.03 15.22 12.52
CA GLY A 299 -27.00 15.00 11.44
C GLY A 299 -26.38 14.37 10.20
N ASN A 300 -26.85 14.82 9.04
CA ASN A 300 -26.35 14.42 7.72
C ASN A 300 -25.24 15.35 7.25
N ALA A 301 -24.36 14.87 6.38
CA ALA A 301 -23.35 15.68 5.71
C ALA A 301 -23.58 15.69 4.19
N GLU A 302 -23.74 16.89 3.61
CA GLU A 302 -23.85 17.11 2.17
C GLU A 302 -22.66 17.96 1.70
N ILE A 303 -21.70 17.32 1.05
CA ILE A 303 -20.51 17.95 0.49
C ILE A 303 -20.67 17.98 -1.02
N THR A 304 -20.87 19.16 -1.61
CA THR A 304 -21.38 19.26 -2.99
C THR A 304 -20.41 18.66 -4.01
N ARG A 305 -19.11 18.92 -3.87
CA ARG A 305 -18.08 18.55 -4.84
C ARG A 305 -17.20 17.42 -4.34
N HIS A 306 -16.41 17.63 -3.31
CA HIS A 306 -15.49 16.59 -2.85
C HIS A 306 -15.11 16.70 -1.38
N VAL A 307 -14.84 15.55 -0.80
CA VAL A 307 -14.08 15.37 0.45
C VAL A 307 -12.67 14.94 0.05
N HIS A 308 -11.63 15.51 0.66
CA HIS A 308 -10.27 15.10 0.35
C HIS A 308 -9.32 15.12 1.55
N SER A 309 -8.25 14.34 1.43
CA SER A 309 -7.05 14.37 2.25
C SER A 309 -5.87 13.95 1.40
N LEU A 310 -4.80 14.73 1.40
CA LEU A 310 -3.52 14.39 0.79
C LEU A 310 -2.49 13.93 1.82
N GLU A 311 -2.65 14.29 3.09
CA GLU A 311 -1.83 13.77 4.19
C GLU A 311 -2.42 12.46 4.69
N THR A 312 -1.72 11.36 4.48
CA THR A 312 -2.19 10.04 4.91
C THR A 312 -1.77 9.71 6.34
N ASP A 313 -0.80 10.40 6.94
CA ASP A 313 -0.42 10.18 8.33
C ASP A 313 -0.86 11.36 9.22
N GLY A 314 -2.01 11.21 9.86
CA GLY A 314 -2.52 12.17 10.83
C GLY A 314 -3.65 13.07 10.35
N ALA A 315 -4.26 12.80 9.20
CA ALA A 315 -5.47 13.49 8.74
C ALA A 315 -6.64 13.47 9.73
N CYS A 316 -7.49 14.50 9.63
CA CYS A 316 -8.69 14.66 10.42
C CYS A 316 -9.74 13.60 10.06
N GLY A 317 -10.20 12.81 11.04
CA GLY A 317 -11.29 11.85 10.83
C GLY A 317 -12.65 12.53 10.57
N LEU A 318 -13.61 11.78 10.03
CA LEU A 318 -14.97 12.27 9.77
C LEU A 318 -16.01 11.26 10.27
N LEU A 319 -16.76 11.63 11.31
CA LEU A 319 -17.85 10.84 11.88
C LEU A 319 -19.19 11.51 11.58
N VAL A 320 -20.00 10.89 10.73
CA VAL A 320 -21.36 11.35 10.39
C VAL A 320 -22.37 10.41 11.02
N SER A 321 -23.27 10.93 11.85
CA SER A 321 -24.30 10.13 12.51
C SER A 321 -25.42 9.71 11.54
N GLY A 322 -25.75 10.56 10.57
CA GLY A 322 -26.72 10.31 9.51
C GLY A 322 -26.08 9.92 8.17
N ASP A 323 -26.69 10.37 7.07
CA ASP A 323 -26.26 10.10 5.70
C ASP A 323 -25.08 11.02 5.29
N LEU A 324 -24.14 10.50 4.50
CA LEU A 324 -23.08 11.27 3.84
C LEU A 324 -23.31 11.26 2.33
N THR A 325 -23.45 12.44 1.73
CA THR A 325 -23.55 12.62 0.27
C THR A 325 -22.41 13.48 -0.24
N THR A 326 -21.67 12.98 -1.23
CA THR A 326 -20.64 13.75 -1.96
C THR A 326 -20.61 13.41 -3.45
N THR A 327 -19.99 14.26 -4.27
CA THR A 327 -19.72 13.90 -5.67
C THR A 327 -18.48 13.02 -5.76
N ASN A 328 -17.36 13.42 -5.14
CA ASN A 328 -16.12 12.64 -5.07
C ASN A 328 -15.56 12.56 -3.64
N ALA A 329 -14.74 11.56 -3.35
CA ALA A 329 -13.95 11.45 -2.14
C ALA A 329 -12.57 10.86 -2.48
N ILE A 330 -11.50 11.57 -2.11
CA ILE A 330 -10.09 11.14 -2.28
C ILE A 330 -9.42 11.26 -0.92
N VAL A 331 -9.33 10.17 -0.17
CA VAL A 331 -9.02 10.21 1.26
C VAL A 331 -7.98 9.16 1.61
N GLY A 332 -7.26 9.34 2.72
CA GLY A 332 -6.39 8.28 3.21
C GLY A 332 -5.92 8.43 4.66
N GLY A 333 -5.77 7.29 5.33
CA GLY A 333 -5.20 7.18 6.68
C GLY A 333 -6.05 7.58 7.89
N GLN A 334 -7.19 8.23 7.69
CA GLN A 334 -8.14 8.58 8.75
C GLN A 334 -9.34 7.61 8.79
N GLU A 335 -10.11 7.63 9.89
CA GLU A 335 -11.43 6.98 9.91
C GLU A 335 -12.50 7.91 9.32
N ILE A 336 -13.26 7.39 8.36
CA ILE A 336 -14.54 7.96 7.92
C ILE A 336 -15.66 7.00 8.31
N ARG A 337 -16.54 7.43 9.21
CA ARG A 337 -17.67 6.64 9.67
C ARG A 337 -18.99 7.28 9.26
N VAL A 338 -19.85 6.52 8.61
CA VAL A 338 -21.19 6.96 8.19
C VAL A 338 -22.25 6.09 8.87
N GLY A 339 -23.01 6.67 9.79
CA GLY A 339 -24.06 5.98 10.56
C GLY A 339 -25.33 5.70 9.75
N GLY A 340 -25.55 6.44 8.66
CA GLY A 340 -26.61 6.23 7.68
C GLY A 340 -26.08 5.69 6.34
N ASN A 341 -26.64 6.17 5.24
CA ASN A 341 -26.26 5.79 3.89
C ASN A 341 -25.10 6.64 3.37
N LEU A 342 -24.18 6.02 2.64
CA LEU A 342 -23.15 6.70 1.87
C LEU A 342 -23.59 6.80 0.41
N ARG A 343 -23.61 8.03 -0.13
CA ARG A 343 -23.88 8.29 -1.55
C ARG A 343 -22.75 9.10 -2.17
N VAL A 344 -22.04 8.48 -3.09
CA VAL A 344 -20.94 9.08 -3.84
C VAL A 344 -21.34 9.09 -5.30
N ARG A 345 -21.50 10.26 -5.92
CA ARG A 345 -22.01 10.31 -7.30
C ARG A 345 -21.01 9.78 -8.32
N GLU A 346 -19.72 9.97 -8.07
CA GLU A 346 -18.62 9.60 -8.95
C GLU A 346 -17.66 8.67 -8.21
N LEU A 347 -16.49 9.16 -7.77
CA LEU A 347 -15.41 8.37 -7.21
C LEU A 347 -15.39 8.41 -5.68
N PHE A 348 -15.26 7.24 -5.05
CA PHE A 348 -14.67 7.11 -3.71
C PHE A 348 -13.35 6.38 -3.86
N TRP A 349 -12.24 7.00 -3.47
CA TRP A 349 -10.94 6.35 -3.34
C TRP A 349 -10.41 6.54 -1.92
N GLY A 350 -10.13 5.43 -1.25
CA GLY A 350 -9.43 5.40 0.03
C GLY A 350 -8.04 4.79 -0.13
N ASP A 351 -7.03 5.44 0.46
CA ASP A 351 -5.62 5.03 0.44
C ASP A 351 -4.97 5.01 1.84
N TYR A 352 -3.91 4.25 2.02
CA TYR A 352 -3.14 4.06 3.25
C TYR A 352 -3.80 3.18 4.34
N ASN A 353 -3.10 2.11 4.70
CA ASN A 353 -3.53 1.02 5.58
C ASN A 353 -3.92 1.37 7.03
N HIS A 354 -3.61 2.58 7.52
CA HIS A 354 -4.05 3.04 8.84
C HIS A 354 -5.49 3.57 8.84
N GLY A 355 -6.04 3.85 7.66
CA GLY A 355 -7.36 4.44 7.52
C GLY A 355 -8.49 3.40 7.35
N LYS A 356 -9.71 3.84 7.63
CA LYS A 356 -10.91 2.99 7.54
C LYS A 356 -12.16 3.76 7.13
N LEU A 357 -12.87 3.27 6.13
CA LEU A 357 -14.27 3.59 5.87
C LEU A 357 -15.17 2.57 6.58
N HIS A 358 -16.12 3.04 7.38
CA HIS A 358 -17.20 2.21 7.93
C HIS A 358 -18.57 2.83 7.62
N VAL A 359 -19.40 2.09 6.88
CA VAL A 359 -20.78 2.49 6.55
C VAL A 359 -21.78 1.51 7.16
N VAL A 360 -22.64 2.03 8.03
CA VAL A 360 -23.68 1.24 8.71
C VAL A 360 -24.89 1.01 7.79
N GLY A 361 -25.25 2.01 6.98
CA GLY A 361 -26.35 1.92 6.01
C GLY A 361 -25.90 1.36 4.65
N ASN A 362 -26.66 1.69 3.60
CA ASN A 362 -26.32 1.28 2.24
C ASN A 362 -25.29 2.21 1.60
N THR A 363 -24.51 1.68 0.67
CA THR A 363 -23.54 2.44 -0.13
C THR A 363 -23.93 2.45 -1.59
N GLU A 364 -23.98 3.64 -2.18
CA GLU A 364 -24.15 3.87 -3.60
C GLU A 364 -22.97 4.70 -4.13
N ALA A 365 -22.22 4.16 -5.09
CA ALA A 365 -21.08 4.83 -5.71
C ALA A 365 -21.03 4.56 -7.22
N ALA A 366 -20.46 5.44 -8.05
CA ALA A 366 -20.17 5.05 -9.44
C ALA A 366 -18.92 4.17 -9.47
N VAL A 367 -17.81 4.67 -8.91
CA VAL A 367 -16.54 3.94 -8.78
C VAL A 367 -16.12 3.95 -7.32
N LEU A 368 -15.80 2.76 -6.80
CA LEU A 368 -15.24 2.59 -5.46
C LEU A 368 -13.87 1.94 -5.61
N ILE A 369 -12.81 2.66 -5.25
CA ILE A 369 -11.43 2.20 -5.30
C ILE A 369 -10.91 2.05 -3.88
N GLN A 370 -10.43 0.86 -3.57
CA GLN A 370 -9.88 0.48 -2.28
C GLN A 370 -8.44 0.02 -2.46
N THR A 371 -7.46 0.86 -2.20
CA THR A 371 -6.07 0.39 -2.13
C THR A 371 -5.86 -0.34 -0.79
N ASP A 372 -4.81 -0.05 -0.04
CA ASP A 372 -4.55 -0.67 1.27
C ASP A 372 -5.48 -0.12 2.39
N TYR A 373 -6.38 0.81 2.08
CA TYR A 373 -7.37 1.38 3.00
C TYR A 373 -8.50 0.40 3.37
N SER A 374 -8.84 0.30 4.65
CA SER A 374 -9.89 -0.64 5.10
C SER A 374 -11.29 -0.14 4.75
N MET A 375 -12.14 -0.97 4.14
CA MET A 375 -13.55 -0.62 3.90
C MET A 375 -14.52 -1.67 4.44
N GLN A 376 -15.35 -1.26 5.39
CA GLN A 376 -16.39 -2.08 6.02
C GLN A 376 -17.78 -1.55 5.67
N PHE A 377 -18.66 -2.44 5.19
CA PHE A 377 -20.04 -2.14 4.83
C PHE A 377 -20.99 -3.10 5.54
N ASP A 378 -21.88 -2.57 6.38
CA ASP A 378 -22.88 -3.40 7.08
C ASP A 378 -24.17 -3.54 6.24
N GLY A 379 -24.46 -2.55 5.37
CA GLY A 379 -25.56 -2.58 4.40
C GLY A 379 -25.16 -3.06 3.00
N SER A 380 -26.09 -2.93 2.05
CA SER A 380 -25.82 -3.31 0.65
C SER A 380 -24.91 -2.29 -0.05
N VAL A 381 -24.04 -2.77 -0.94
CA VAL A 381 -23.14 -1.95 -1.75
C VAL A 381 -23.57 -2.05 -3.20
N HIS A 382 -23.92 -0.92 -3.81
CA HIS A 382 -24.22 -0.82 -5.23
C HIS A 382 -23.20 0.11 -5.89
N CYS A 383 -22.38 -0.45 -6.78
CA CYS A 383 -21.41 0.31 -7.55
C CYS A 383 -21.40 -0.12 -9.02
N VAL A 384 -21.01 0.81 -9.91
CA VAL A 384 -20.80 0.49 -11.33
C VAL A 384 -19.45 -0.23 -11.50
N ARG A 385 -18.43 0.23 -10.78
CA ARG A 385 -17.11 -0.40 -10.69
C ARG A 385 -16.64 -0.42 -9.24
N ARG A 386 -16.06 -1.53 -8.83
CA ARG A 386 -15.29 -1.66 -7.59
C ARG A 386 -13.93 -2.20 -7.96
N MET A 387 -12.89 -1.57 -7.43
CA MET A 387 -11.49 -1.92 -7.70
C MET A 387 -10.78 -1.96 -6.36
N ASP A 388 -9.92 -2.95 -6.18
CA ASP A 388 -8.92 -2.97 -5.11
C ASP A 388 -7.51 -2.77 -5.69
N ASP A 389 -6.47 -2.72 -4.86
CA ASP A 389 -5.06 -2.65 -5.32
C ASP A 389 -4.77 -3.64 -6.46
N GLU A 390 -5.30 -4.86 -6.35
CA GLU A 390 -5.12 -5.90 -7.35
C GLU A 390 -5.80 -5.52 -8.67
N ALA A 391 -7.08 -5.11 -8.61
CA ALA A 391 -7.84 -4.67 -9.78
C ALA A 391 -7.27 -3.39 -10.43
N ILE A 392 -6.67 -2.46 -9.68
CA ILE A 392 -6.01 -1.28 -10.26
C ILE A 392 -4.85 -1.72 -11.17
N THR A 393 -4.09 -2.73 -10.74
CA THR A 393 -2.96 -3.26 -11.52
C THR A 393 -3.37 -4.13 -12.70
N ASP A 394 -4.57 -4.74 -12.66
CA ASP A 394 -4.99 -5.78 -13.60
C ASP A 394 -6.09 -5.34 -14.60
N ASP A 395 -6.96 -4.41 -14.22
CA ASP A 395 -8.21 -4.08 -14.94
C ASP A 395 -8.17 -2.77 -15.75
N GLY A 396 -6.96 -2.33 -16.14
CA GLY A 396 -6.80 -1.20 -17.06
C GLY A 396 -7.40 0.08 -16.50
N ILE A 397 -6.97 0.49 -15.30
CA ILE A 397 -7.45 1.71 -14.63
C ILE A 397 -7.39 2.95 -15.53
N GLU A 398 -6.47 3.00 -16.50
CA GLU A 398 -6.36 4.03 -17.54
C GLU A 398 -7.59 4.16 -18.45
N GLN A 399 -8.48 3.17 -18.47
CA GLN A 399 -9.74 3.19 -19.19
C GLN A 399 -10.86 3.86 -18.38
N ILE A 400 -10.74 3.88 -17.05
CA ILE A 400 -11.74 4.39 -16.12
C ILE A 400 -11.34 5.75 -15.55
N ILE A 401 -10.06 5.94 -15.25
CA ILE A 401 -9.51 7.18 -14.69
C ILE A 401 -8.81 7.97 -15.80
N GLU A 402 -8.91 9.28 -15.72
CA GLU A 402 -8.26 10.19 -16.68
C GLU A 402 -6.72 10.05 -16.61
N PRO A 403 -6.01 10.03 -17.75
CA PRO A 403 -4.57 9.74 -17.76
C PRO A 403 -3.69 10.72 -16.98
N ASP A 404 -4.14 11.97 -16.78
CA ASP A 404 -3.42 12.96 -15.99
C ASP A 404 -3.57 12.74 -14.47
N CYS A 405 -4.49 11.88 -14.05
CA CYS A 405 -4.65 11.44 -12.66
C CYS A 405 -3.89 10.14 -12.35
N LEU A 406 -3.07 9.66 -13.30
CA LEU A 406 -2.35 8.40 -13.20
C LEU A 406 -0.85 8.62 -13.40
N SER A 407 -0.05 7.94 -12.60
CA SER A 407 1.40 7.88 -12.72
C SER A 407 1.87 6.45 -12.99
N ARG A 408 3.01 6.27 -13.67
CA ARG A 408 3.68 4.97 -13.77
C ARG A 408 4.97 4.99 -12.99
N GLU A 409 5.26 3.89 -12.33
CA GLU A 409 6.53 3.73 -11.59
C GLU A 409 7.75 3.71 -12.53
N SER A 410 7.58 3.25 -13.78
CA SER A 410 8.62 3.27 -14.81
C SER A 410 8.07 3.36 -16.24
N GLU A 411 8.96 3.59 -17.21
CA GLU A 411 8.63 3.60 -18.65
C GLU A 411 8.43 2.19 -19.23
N ASP A 412 8.66 1.12 -18.45
CA ASP A 412 8.44 -0.26 -18.89
C ASP A 412 6.97 -0.45 -19.30
N PRO A 413 6.65 -1.02 -20.49
CA PRO A 413 5.29 -1.38 -20.88
C PRO A 413 4.52 -2.18 -19.81
N ASP A 414 5.19 -2.95 -18.96
CA ASP A 414 4.59 -3.75 -17.90
C ASP A 414 4.52 -3.04 -16.52
N SER A 415 4.92 -1.77 -16.43
CA SER A 415 4.86 -0.97 -15.20
C SER A 415 3.43 -0.58 -14.80
N PHE A 416 3.15 -0.64 -13.50
CA PHE A 416 1.85 -0.37 -12.90
C PHE A 416 1.41 1.09 -13.02
N TRP A 417 0.10 1.29 -13.14
CA TRP A 417 -0.53 2.58 -12.93
C TRP A 417 -0.82 2.76 -11.45
N SER A 418 -0.36 3.87 -10.89
CA SER A 418 -0.74 4.35 -9.57
C SER A 418 -1.65 5.56 -9.71
N LEU A 419 -2.56 5.73 -8.76
CA LEU A 419 -3.40 6.91 -8.68
C LEU A 419 -2.62 8.07 -8.06
N ASP A 420 -2.79 9.27 -8.61
CA ASP A 420 -2.18 10.50 -8.09
C ASP A 420 -3.25 11.36 -7.42
N ALA A 421 -3.29 11.33 -6.08
CA ALA A 421 -4.26 12.09 -5.28
C ALA A 421 -4.15 13.61 -5.52
N GLY A 422 -2.93 14.13 -5.68
CA GLY A 422 -2.69 15.54 -5.95
C GLY A 422 -3.24 15.96 -7.31
N ALA A 423 -2.92 15.21 -8.36
CA ALA A 423 -3.41 15.49 -9.72
C ALA A 423 -4.94 15.34 -9.83
N MET A 424 -5.51 14.35 -9.15
CA MET A 424 -6.95 14.20 -9.04
C MET A 424 -7.60 15.40 -8.35
N LEU A 425 -7.05 15.87 -7.23
CA LEU A 425 -7.56 17.04 -6.51
C LEU A 425 -7.47 18.31 -7.35
N GLU A 426 -6.35 18.53 -8.06
CA GLU A 426 -6.20 19.66 -8.99
C GLU A 426 -7.31 19.66 -10.06
N ARG A 427 -7.58 18.49 -10.63
CA ARG A 427 -8.60 18.29 -11.66
C ARG A 427 -10.01 18.52 -11.11
N LEU A 428 -10.32 17.96 -9.94
CA LEU A 428 -11.58 18.19 -9.25
C LEU A 428 -11.77 19.66 -8.89
N THR A 429 -10.72 20.36 -8.44
CA THR A 429 -10.74 21.80 -8.12
C THR A 429 -11.05 22.64 -9.35
N ALA A 430 -10.49 22.27 -10.51
CA ALA A 430 -10.80 22.87 -11.81
C ALA A 430 -12.23 22.55 -12.34
N GLY A 431 -13.02 21.76 -11.61
CA GLY A 431 -14.39 21.40 -11.97
C GLY A 431 -14.48 20.34 -13.07
N LYS A 432 -13.43 19.54 -13.25
CA LYS A 432 -13.37 18.44 -14.21
C LYS A 432 -13.56 17.10 -13.46
N SER A 433 -14.15 16.13 -14.14
CA SER A 433 -14.24 14.74 -13.65
C SER A 433 -12.87 14.07 -13.67
N VAL A 434 -12.61 13.22 -12.68
CA VAL A 434 -11.46 12.29 -12.66
C VAL A 434 -11.77 10.98 -13.38
N ILE A 435 -13.05 10.67 -13.58
CA ILE A 435 -13.53 9.47 -14.26
C ILE A 435 -13.78 9.77 -15.75
N ARG A 436 -13.35 8.86 -16.60
CA ARG A 436 -13.68 8.80 -18.03
C ARG A 436 -15.10 8.27 -18.21
N ALA A 437 -15.98 9.08 -18.79
CA ALA A 437 -17.38 8.72 -18.99
C ALA A 437 -17.55 7.43 -19.82
N GLU A 438 -16.63 7.17 -20.77
CA GLU A 438 -16.63 5.94 -21.56
C GLU A 438 -16.30 4.70 -20.71
N GLY A 439 -15.40 4.82 -19.73
CA GLY A 439 -14.98 3.71 -18.86
C GLY A 439 -16.07 3.21 -17.91
N LEU A 440 -16.98 4.10 -17.49
CA LEU A 440 -18.16 3.74 -16.68
C LEU A 440 -19.20 2.91 -17.45
N SER A 441 -19.26 3.09 -18.78
CA SER A 441 -20.27 2.47 -19.64
C SER A 441 -19.75 1.25 -20.41
N ALA A 442 -18.44 1.12 -20.58
CA ALA A 442 -17.81 0.01 -21.28
C ALA A 442 -17.96 -1.27 -20.44
N PRO A 443 -18.59 -2.35 -20.95
CA PRO A 443 -18.59 -3.64 -20.26
C PRO A 443 -17.15 -4.10 -20.00
N ASP A 444 -16.91 -4.77 -18.87
CA ASP A 444 -15.58 -5.35 -18.55
C ASP A 444 -15.11 -6.14 -19.79
N PRO A 445 -13.96 -5.80 -20.40
CA PRO A 445 -13.47 -6.50 -21.57
C PRO A 445 -13.33 -8.00 -21.33
N LEU A 446 -13.06 -8.42 -20.08
CA LEU A 446 -12.96 -9.83 -19.69
C LEU A 446 -14.34 -10.53 -19.56
N LEU A 447 -15.43 -9.76 -19.50
CA LEU A 447 -16.81 -10.26 -19.61
C LEU A 447 -17.33 -10.25 -21.05
N CYS A 448 -16.60 -9.66 -21.99
CA CYS A 448 -17.04 -9.51 -23.38
C CYS A 448 -16.56 -10.68 -24.24
N THR A 449 -17.42 -11.69 -24.46
CA THR A 449 -17.14 -12.76 -25.42
C THR A 449 -17.41 -12.31 -26.85
N VAL A 450 -16.49 -12.64 -27.77
CA VAL A 450 -16.72 -12.42 -29.20
C VAL A 450 -17.69 -13.48 -29.72
N ASN A 451 -18.84 -13.06 -30.23
CA ASN A 451 -19.82 -13.99 -30.79
C ASN A 451 -19.31 -14.62 -32.09
N LEU A 452 -19.11 -15.94 -32.07
CA LEU A 452 -18.69 -16.73 -33.24
C LEU A 452 -19.78 -16.92 -34.31
N PHE A 453 -21.05 -16.69 -33.96
CA PHE A 453 -22.19 -17.11 -34.76
C PHE A 453 -22.92 -15.90 -35.36
N GLY A 454 -23.26 -15.98 -36.64
CA GLY A 454 -24.02 -14.94 -37.35
C GLY A 454 -25.51 -14.90 -36.95
N ASP A 455 -26.04 -15.99 -36.40
CA ASP A 455 -27.41 -16.10 -35.90
C ASP A 455 -27.53 -17.17 -34.79
N GLY A 456 -28.67 -17.17 -34.10
CA GLY A 456 -29.00 -18.14 -33.04
C GLY A 456 -29.76 -19.38 -33.52
N THR A 457 -29.72 -19.70 -34.82
CA THR A 457 -30.55 -20.77 -35.37
C THR A 457 -29.95 -22.15 -35.09
N ILE A 458 -30.81 -23.15 -34.92
CA ILE A 458 -30.38 -24.56 -34.90
C ILE A 458 -30.19 -24.99 -36.35
N SER A 459 -28.96 -24.88 -36.86
CA SER A 459 -28.60 -25.19 -38.24
C SER A 459 -27.41 -26.15 -38.29
N PRO A 460 -27.22 -26.92 -39.39
CA PRO A 460 -26.05 -27.77 -39.55
C PRO A 460 -24.72 -27.00 -39.45
N ASP A 461 -24.67 -25.78 -39.98
CA ASP A 461 -23.46 -24.95 -39.95
C ASP A 461 -23.10 -24.53 -38.51
N ASN A 462 -24.09 -24.05 -37.75
CA ASN A 462 -23.89 -23.69 -36.34
C ASN A 462 -23.54 -24.93 -35.51
N PHE A 463 -24.18 -26.07 -35.79
CA PHE A 463 -23.88 -27.35 -35.13
C PHE A 463 -22.43 -27.75 -35.32
N LEU A 464 -21.97 -27.78 -36.57
CA LEU A 464 -20.61 -28.17 -36.92
C LEU A 464 -19.57 -27.17 -36.38
N ARG A 465 -19.93 -25.89 -36.25
CA ARG A 465 -19.04 -24.89 -35.64
C ARG A 465 -18.83 -25.13 -34.14
N ILE A 466 -19.89 -25.49 -33.40
CA ILE A 466 -19.82 -25.85 -31.97
C ILE A 466 -18.98 -27.13 -31.78
N CYS A 467 -19.07 -28.07 -32.73
CA CYS A 467 -18.35 -29.34 -32.75
C CYS A 467 -17.04 -29.31 -33.56
N ALA A 468 -16.53 -28.13 -33.90
CA ALA A 468 -15.40 -28.03 -34.80
C ALA A 468 -14.14 -28.66 -34.21
N GLU A 469 -13.27 -29.22 -35.06
CA GLU A 469 -12.09 -29.98 -34.63
C GLU A 469 -11.03 -29.10 -33.94
N ASP A 470 -11.07 -27.77 -34.13
CA ASP A 470 -10.31 -26.76 -33.37
C ASP A 470 -10.85 -26.54 -31.95
N MET A 471 -12.03 -27.09 -31.64
CA MET A 471 -12.69 -27.00 -30.33
C MET A 471 -12.62 -28.29 -29.52
N LEU A 472 -12.47 -29.44 -30.17
CA LEU A 472 -12.54 -30.74 -29.52
C LEU A 472 -11.13 -31.22 -29.14
N PRO A 473 -10.84 -31.49 -27.87
CA PRO A 473 -9.56 -32.05 -27.45
C PRO A 473 -9.35 -33.44 -28.05
N MET A 474 -8.15 -33.74 -28.53
CA MET A 474 -7.81 -34.98 -29.23
C MET A 474 -7.97 -36.23 -28.35
N ASN A 475 -7.69 -36.11 -27.05
CA ASN A 475 -7.70 -37.23 -26.09
C ASN A 475 -9.12 -37.65 -25.68
N ILE A 476 -10.00 -36.69 -25.40
CA ILE A 476 -11.38 -36.94 -24.94
C ILE A 476 -12.42 -36.79 -26.04
N CYS A 477 -12.05 -36.21 -27.20
CA CYS A 477 -12.92 -35.97 -28.35
C CYS A 477 -14.19 -35.18 -27.99
N GLY A 478 -14.16 -34.35 -26.96
CA GLY A 478 -15.37 -33.70 -26.44
C GLY A 478 -15.10 -32.70 -25.32
N TYR A 479 -16.14 -31.98 -24.92
CA TYR A 479 -16.14 -31.11 -23.75
C TYR A 479 -17.54 -31.06 -23.15
N ASP A 480 -17.62 -30.78 -21.86
CA ASP A 480 -18.88 -30.66 -21.12
C ASP A 480 -18.82 -29.54 -20.10
N PHE A 481 -20.00 -29.00 -19.76
CA PHE A 481 -20.11 -27.92 -18.79
C PHE A 481 -21.53 -27.81 -18.23
N HIS A 482 -21.63 -27.14 -17.08
CA HIS A 482 -22.88 -26.92 -16.38
C HIS A 482 -23.21 -25.43 -16.32
N ARG A 483 -24.46 -25.06 -16.63
CA ARG A 483 -24.91 -23.66 -16.54
C ARG A 483 -26.41 -23.58 -16.25
N ASP A 484 -26.79 -22.74 -15.28
CA ASP A 484 -28.16 -22.62 -14.77
C ASP A 484 -28.83 -23.97 -14.44
N GLY A 485 -28.07 -24.92 -13.89
CA GLY A 485 -28.55 -26.26 -13.56
C GLY A 485 -28.76 -27.20 -14.75
N LEU A 486 -28.40 -26.78 -15.97
CA LEU A 486 -28.37 -27.66 -17.15
C LEU A 486 -26.99 -28.32 -17.27
N SER A 487 -26.95 -29.56 -17.72
CA SER A 487 -25.72 -30.25 -18.14
C SER A 487 -25.65 -30.31 -19.67
N LEU A 488 -24.52 -29.92 -20.23
CA LEU A 488 -24.30 -29.80 -21.67
C LEU A 488 -23.04 -30.56 -22.05
N GLN A 489 -23.13 -31.44 -23.04
CA GLN A 489 -22.01 -32.23 -23.54
C GLN A 489 -21.93 -32.13 -25.06
N VAL A 490 -20.71 -31.94 -25.57
CA VAL A 490 -20.37 -31.94 -26.99
C VAL A 490 -19.27 -32.97 -27.22
N ARG A 491 -19.45 -33.87 -28.18
CA ARG A 491 -18.43 -34.90 -28.49
C ARG A 491 -18.42 -35.30 -29.96
N ALA A 492 -17.27 -35.73 -30.44
CA ALA A 492 -17.10 -36.45 -31.69
C ALA A 492 -16.99 -37.95 -31.39
N ASP A 493 -17.77 -38.74 -32.10
CA ASP A 493 -17.65 -40.19 -32.15
C ASP A 493 -16.79 -40.55 -33.37
N ILE A 494 -15.65 -41.18 -33.09
CA ILE A 494 -14.60 -41.52 -34.05
C ILE A 494 -14.48 -43.03 -34.30
N GLU A 495 -15.49 -43.82 -33.90
CA GLU A 495 -15.50 -45.28 -34.13
C GLU A 495 -15.34 -45.65 -35.61
N ASP A 496 -15.90 -44.84 -36.53
CA ASP A 496 -15.67 -44.96 -37.97
C ASP A 496 -14.60 -43.96 -38.44
N ALA A 497 -13.36 -44.45 -38.59
CA ALA A 497 -12.14 -43.68 -38.86
C ALA A 497 -12.13 -42.86 -40.18
N GLY A 498 -13.25 -42.76 -40.90
CA GLY A 498 -13.41 -41.95 -42.12
C GLY A 498 -14.61 -40.99 -42.13
N ALA A 499 -15.48 -41.01 -41.12
CA ALA A 499 -16.68 -40.17 -41.05
C ALA A 499 -17.13 -39.97 -39.60
N PRO A 500 -16.51 -39.02 -38.84
CA PRO A 500 -16.93 -38.78 -37.47
C PRO A 500 -18.40 -38.35 -37.43
N SER A 501 -19.10 -38.83 -36.39
CA SER A 501 -20.41 -38.28 -36.05
C SER A 501 -20.26 -37.34 -34.86
N TYR A 502 -20.96 -36.21 -34.89
CA TYR A 502 -20.89 -35.20 -33.84
C TYR A 502 -22.16 -35.20 -33.02
N ILE A 503 -22.03 -35.17 -31.71
CA ILE A 503 -23.12 -35.39 -30.77
C ILE A 503 -23.16 -34.22 -29.80
N MET A 504 -24.35 -33.64 -29.64
CA MET A 504 -24.67 -32.69 -28.56
C MET A 504 -25.72 -33.30 -27.66
N GLN A 505 -25.49 -33.30 -26.36
CA GLN A 505 -26.43 -33.78 -25.35
C GLN A 505 -26.72 -32.67 -24.35
N MET A 506 -27.99 -32.52 -24.01
CA MET A 506 -28.54 -31.45 -23.19
C MET A 506 -29.45 -32.06 -22.15
N GLU A 507 -29.22 -31.79 -20.87
CA GLU A 507 -29.95 -32.39 -19.76
C GLU A 507 -30.43 -31.33 -18.78
N ASP A 508 -31.67 -31.50 -18.30
CA ASP A 508 -32.21 -30.78 -17.14
C ASP A 508 -32.49 -31.81 -16.03
N PRO A 509 -31.53 -32.03 -15.12
CA PRO A 509 -31.68 -32.97 -14.02
C PRO A 509 -32.85 -32.62 -13.09
N SER A 510 -33.19 -31.34 -12.94
CA SER A 510 -34.30 -30.90 -12.08
C SER A 510 -35.67 -31.34 -12.60
N ARG A 511 -35.79 -31.48 -13.93
CA ARG A 511 -37.00 -31.93 -14.61
C ARG A 511 -36.92 -33.37 -15.10
N ASN A 512 -35.77 -34.01 -14.93
CA ASN A 512 -35.46 -35.36 -15.42
C ASN A 512 -35.74 -35.52 -16.93
N ILE A 513 -35.35 -34.54 -17.75
CA ILE A 513 -35.50 -34.60 -19.21
C ILE A 513 -34.16 -34.38 -19.92
N ALA A 514 -34.00 -35.00 -21.08
CA ALA A 514 -32.81 -34.85 -21.91
C ALA A 514 -33.15 -34.77 -23.40
N ALA A 515 -32.29 -34.11 -24.16
CA ALA A 515 -32.30 -34.06 -25.62
C ALA A 515 -30.89 -34.35 -26.16
N ARG A 516 -30.80 -35.10 -27.25
CA ARG A 516 -29.54 -35.45 -27.90
C ARG A 516 -29.69 -35.28 -29.40
N PHE A 517 -28.77 -34.53 -29.99
CA PHE A 517 -28.69 -34.29 -31.42
C PHE A 517 -27.43 -34.94 -31.98
N VAL A 518 -27.59 -35.69 -33.06
CA VAL A 518 -26.49 -36.41 -33.72
C VAL A 518 -26.39 -35.92 -35.16
N MET A 519 -25.19 -35.51 -35.55
CA MET A 519 -24.85 -35.05 -36.89
C MET A 519 -23.89 -36.04 -37.54
N GLU A 520 -24.31 -36.68 -38.62
CA GLU A 520 -23.50 -37.68 -39.33
C GLU A 520 -23.52 -37.45 -40.84
N ARG A 521 -22.55 -38.04 -41.54
CA ARG A 521 -22.53 -38.02 -43.01
C ARG A 521 -23.55 -39.01 -43.56
N VAL A 522 -24.48 -38.50 -44.36
CA VAL A 522 -25.55 -39.31 -44.98
C VAL A 522 -25.49 -39.18 -46.50
N GLU A 523 -25.62 -40.30 -47.20
CA GLU A 523 -25.84 -40.30 -48.65
C GLU A 523 -27.28 -39.89 -48.97
N THR A 524 -27.45 -38.86 -49.79
CA THR A 524 -28.77 -38.47 -50.28
C THR A 524 -29.42 -39.60 -51.08
N SER A 525 -30.66 -39.94 -50.74
CA SER A 525 -31.41 -40.96 -51.47
C SER A 525 -31.84 -40.43 -52.84
N VAL A 526 -31.12 -40.84 -53.90
CA VAL A 526 -31.51 -40.49 -55.27
C VAL A 526 -32.55 -41.48 -55.78
N GLY A 527 -33.78 -40.98 -55.99
CA GLY A 527 -34.87 -41.75 -56.57
C GLY A 527 -34.56 -42.28 -57.98
N ILE A 528 -35.27 -43.32 -58.41
CA ILE A 528 -35.01 -44.02 -59.68
C ILE A 528 -35.03 -43.05 -60.89
N ILE A 529 -35.91 -42.05 -60.87
CA ILE A 529 -36.04 -41.05 -61.95
C ILE A 529 -34.83 -40.12 -62.00
N ASP A 530 -34.26 -39.72 -60.86
CA ASP A 530 -33.08 -38.84 -60.81
C ASP A 530 -31.79 -39.59 -61.17
N ARG A 531 -31.70 -40.89 -60.84
CA ARG A 531 -30.60 -41.76 -61.34
C ARG A 531 -30.64 -41.88 -62.86
N LEU A 532 -31.83 -42.01 -63.46
CA LEU A 532 -32.02 -42.01 -64.91
C LEU A 532 -31.65 -40.68 -65.58
N LYS A 533 -31.68 -39.57 -64.81
CA LYS A 533 -31.22 -38.23 -65.25
C LYS A 533 -29.75 -37.95 -64.96
N GLY A 534 -28.99 -38.95 -64.48
CA GLY A 534 -27.54 -38.83 -64.24
C GLY A 534 -27.15 -38.13 -62.94
N ARG A 535 -28.10 -37.85 -62.03
CA ARG A 535 -27.77 -37.35 -60.69
C ARG A 535 -27.20 -38.49 -59.84
N ARG A 536 -26.08 -38.21 -59.16
CA ARG A 536 -25.43 -39.13 -58.23
C ARG A 536 -25.84 -38.78 -56.80
N PRO A 537 -25.83 -39.75 -55.86
CA PRO A 537 -25.93 -39.46 -54.44
C PRO A 537 -24.83 -38.47 -54.06
N GLU A 538 -25.23 -37.36 -53.47
CA GLU A 538 -24.34 -36.42 -52.80
C GLU A 538 -24.27 -36.80 -51.31
N THR A 539 -23.08 -36.75 -50.73
CA THR A 539 -22.86 -36.93 -49.30
C THR A 539 -23.12 -35.59 -48.59
N GLY A 540 -24.18 -35.55 -47.80
CA GLY A 540 -24.58 -34.38 -47.00
C GLY A 540 -24.45 -34.64 -45.51
N TRP A 541 -24.80 -33.63 -44.71
CA TRP A 541 -24.96 -33.77 -43.26
C TRP A 541 -26.42 -34.11 -42.94
N GLY A 542 -26.63 -35.15 -42.15
CA GLY A 542 -27.93 -35.51 -41.59
C GLY A 542 -27.97 -35.19 -40.10
N LEU A 543 -29.04 -34.52 -39.65
CA LEU A 543 -29.30 -34.22 -38.25
C LEU A 543 -30.41 -35.13 -37.71
N TRP A 544 -30.12 -35.84 -36.63
CA TRP A 544 -31.05 -36.74 -35.96
C TRP A 544 -31.34 -36.25 -34.55
N ASN A 545 -32.62 -36.16 -34.19
CA ASN A 545 -33.06 -35.69 -32.88
C ASN A 545 -33.56 -36.85 -32.02
N TYR A 546 -33.10 -36.90 -30.78
CA TYR A 546 -33.49 -37.87 -29.77
C TYR A 546 -33.93 -37.15 -28.50
N ILE A 547 -34.96 -37.66 -27.85
CA ILE A 547 -35.46 -37.14 -26.57
C ILE A 547 -35.57 -38.26 -25.55
N CYS A 548 -35.35 -37.93 -24.28
CA CYS A 548 -35.60 -38.80 -23.15
C CYS A 548 -36.38 -38.09 -22.04
N SER A 549 -37.19 -38.87 -21.30
CA SER A 549 -37.95 -38.42 -20.12
C SER A 549 -37.39 -39.00 -18.80
N ASP A 550 -36.22 -39.63 -18.87
CA ASP A 550 -35.44 -40.07 -17.72
C ASP A 550 -33.94 -39.96 -18.05
N VAL A 551 -33.22 -39.08 -17.35
CA VAL A 551 -31.80 -38.80 -17.63
C VAL A 551 -30.91 -40.01 -17.31
N ASN A 552 -31.38 -40.92 -16.44
CA ASN A 552 -30.65 -42.13 -16.05
C ASN A 552 -30.97 -43.35 -16.93
N SER A 553 -31.78 -43.18 -17.98
CA SER A 553 -32.20 -44.28 -18.85
C SER A 553 -31.06 -44.77 -19.74
N ASP A 554 -31.11 -46.03 -20.18
CA ASP A 554 -30.17 -46.53 -21.19
C ASP A 554 -30.37 -45.79 -22.53
N GLN A 555 -29.31 -45.63 -23.32
CA GLN A 555 -29.36 -44.98 -24.63
C GLN A 555 -30.34 -45.67 -25.59
N SER A 556 -30.54 -46.97 -25.41
CA SER A 556 -31.52 -47.77 -26.17
C SER A 556 -32.98 -47.36 -25.92
N GLU A 557 -33.25 -46.61 -24.85
CA GLU A 557 -34.58 -46.14 -24.45
C GLU A 557 -34.92 -44.72 -24.98
N TRP A 558 -33.98 -44.07 -25.68
CA TRP A 558 -34.17 -42.74 -26.25
C TRP A 558 -35.06 -42.78 -27.50
N ALA A 559 -36.07 -41.92 -27.55
CA ALA A 559 -36.99 -41.85 -28.68
C ALA A 559 -36.44 -40.92 -29.77
N ARG A 560 -36.25 -41.44 -30.99
CA ARG A 560 -35.97 -40.63 -32.18
C ARG A 560 -37.24 -39.90 -32.61
N VAL A 561 -37.15 -38.60 -32.83
CA VAL A 561 -38.29 -37.72 -33.15
C VAL A 561 -37.97 -36.78 -34.30
N GLU A 562 -38.99 -36.40 -35.06
CA GLU A 562 -38.88 -35.28 -35.98
C GLU A 562 -38.92 -33.94 -35.21
N ALA A 563 -38.35 -32.87 -35.78
CA ALA A 563 -38.24 -31.58 -35.08
C ALA A 563 -39.60 -31.01 -34.61
N HIS A 564 -40.68 -31.29 -35.34
CA HIS A 564 -42.04 -30.85 -35.01
C HIS A 564 -42.75 -31.75 -33.98
N GLU A 565 -42.15 -32.87 -33.61
CA GLU A 565 -42.67 -33.85 -32.65
C GLU A 565 -42.05 -33.69 -31.26
N ILE A 566 -41.06 -32.78 -31.10
CA ILE A 566 -40.41 -32.51 -29.82
C ILE A 566 -41.42 -31.89 -28.83
N PRO A 567 -41.61 -32.47 -27.63
CA PRO A 567 -42.54 -31.94 -26.64
C PRO A 567 -42.18 -30.52 -26.15
N PRO A 568 -43.15 -29.68 -25.73
CA PRO A 568 -42.88 -28.30 -25.32
C PRO A 568 -41.84 -28.12 -24.21
N ALA A 569 -41.76 -29.06 -23.26
CA ALA A 569 -40.77 -29.05 -22.19
C ALA A 569 -39.34 -29.24 -22.75
N HIS A 570 -39.16 -30.19 -23.67
CA HIS A 570 -37.91 -30.43 -24.39
C HIS A 570 -37.55 -29.29 -25.35
N VAL A 571 -38.53 -28.66 -26.01
CA VAL A 571 -38.27 -27.46 -26.83
C VAL A 571 -37.68 -26.34 -25.97
N SER A 572 -38.21 -26.11 -24.77
CA SER A 572 -37.71 -25.09 -23.85
C SER A 572 -36.28 -25.39 -23.39
N LEU A 573 -35.98 -26.67 -23.08
CA LEU A 573 -34.63 -27.14 -22.79
C LEU A 573 -33.70 -26.88 -23.99
N VAL A 574 -34.05 -27.36 -25.19
CA VAL A 574 -33.24 -27.25 -26.40
C VAL A 574 -32.93 -25.79 -26.72
N LEU A 575 -33.90 -24.89 -26.69
CA LEU A 575 -33.66 -23.48 -27.03
C LEU A 575 -32.70 -22.81 -26.03
N LYS A 576 -32.87 -23.07 -24.73
CA LYS A 576 -31.99 -22.52 -23.69
C LYS A 576 -30.57 -23.13 -23.76
N ALA A 577 -30.50 -24.46 -23.88
CA ALA A 577 -29.25 -25.20 -24.01
C ALA A 577 -28.47 -24.83 -25.28
N TRP A 578 -29.17 -24.63 -26.40
CA TRP A 578 -28.55 -24.21 -27.66
C TRP A 578 -27.88 -22.84 -27.53
N GLN A 579 -28.57 -21.88 -26.91
CA GLN A 579 -27.98 -20.59 -26.61
C GLN A 579 -26.69 -20.73 -25.78
N PHE A 580 -26.71 -21.55 -24.72
CA PHE A 580 -25.53 -21.80 -23.91
C PHE A 580 -24.40 -22.50 -24.65
N LEU A 581 -24.70 -23.42 -25.57
CA LEU A 581 -23.69 -24.05 -26.41
C LEU A 581 -23.02 -23.06 -27.37
N GLN A 582 -23.79 -22.12 -27.96
CA GLN A 582 -23.21 -21.06 -28.80
C GLN A 582 -22.37 -20.08 -27.98
N GLU A 583 -22.86 -19.66 -26.83
CA GLU A 583 -22.11 -18.80 -25.90
C GLU A 583 -20.84 -19.49 -25.40
N GLY A 584 -20.93 -20.78 -25.06
CA GLY A 584 -19.80 -21.58 -24.60
C GLY A 584 -18.75 -21.78 -25.70
N ALA A 585 -19.14 -22.16 -26.91
CA ALA A 585 -18.20 -22.26 -28.03
C ALA A 585 -17.51 -20.92 -28.34
N SER A 586 -18.25 -19.81 -28.25
CA SER A 586 -17.71 -18.44 -28.41
C SER A 586 -16.71 -18.09 -27.31
N SER A 587 -17.05 -18.40 -26.04
CA SER A 587 -16.21 -18.17 -24.87
C SER A 587 -14.91 -18.98 -24.94
N ARG A 588 -14.98 -20.27 -25.30
CA ARG A 588 -13.80 -21.12 -25.49
C ARG A 588 -12.88 -20.55 -26.57
N HIS A 589 -13.43 -20.16 -27.71
CA HIS A 589 -12.65 -19.57 -28.80
C HIS A 589 -11.92 -18.31 -28.37
N TRP A 590 -12.65 -17.38 -27.76
CA TRP A 590 -12.12 -16.12 -27.28
C TRP A 590 -11.03 -16.31 -26.21
N THR A 591 -11.21 -17.27 -25.30
CA THR A 591 -10.20 -17.62 -24.28
C THR A 591 -8.86 -18.02 -24.91
N ALA A 592 -8.90 -18.80 -26.00
CA ALA A 592 -7.70 -19.22 -26.71
C ALA A 592 -7.00 -18.07 -27.46
N GLU A 593 -7.70 -16.96 -27.75
CA GLU A 593 -7.10 -15.75 -28.31
C GLU A 593 -6.43 -14.89 -27.24
N ILE A 594 -6.98 -14.86 -26.02
CA ILE A 594 -6.42 -14.10 -24.90
C ILE A 594 -5.19 -14.77 -24.33
N ILE A 595 -5.25 -16.10 -24.15
CA ILE A 595 -4.15 -16.89 -23.61
C ILE A 595 -3.73 -17.91 -24.68
N PRO A 596 -2.77 -17.55 -25.54
CA PRO A 596 -2.18 -18.49 -26.47
C PRO A 596 -1.52 -19.66 -25.73
N ALA A 597 -1.65 -20.88 -26.25
CA ALA A 597 -1.00 -22.06 -25.67
C ALA A 597 0.54 -21.92 -25.56
N SER A 598 1.15 -21.16 -26.47
CA SER A 598 2.58 -20.83 -26.40
C SER A 598 2.94 -20.02 -25.16
N GLU A 599 2.06 -19.12 -24.71
CA GLU A 599 2.33 -18.26 -23.56
C GLU A 599 2.44 -19.07 -22.26
N ILE A 600 1.58 -20.08 -22.06
CA ILE A 600 1.70 -21.01 -20.93
C ILE A 600 3.02 -21.77 -21.00
N LYS A 601 3.41 -22.25 -22.18
CA LYS A 601 4.70 -22.96 -22.35
C LYS A 601 5.89 -22.05 -22.08
N ASP A 602 5.83 -20.79 -22.51
CA ASP A 602 6.88 -19.81 -22.27
C ASP A 602 7.02 -19.49 -20.77
N LEU A 603 5.90 -19.36 -20.04
CA LEU A 603 5.89 -19.20 -18.59
C LEU A 603 6.50 -20.42 -17.87
N LEU A 604 6.11 -21.63 -18.28
CA LEU A 604 6.66 -22.86 -17.73
C LEU A 604 8.15 -23.05 -18.06
N ALA A 605 8.66 -22.40 -19.11
CA ALA A 605 10.07 -22.47 -19.53
C ALA A 605 10.98 -21.44 -18.85
N LEU A 606 10.43 -20.55 -18.00
CA LEU A 606 11.23 -19.57 -17.26
C LEU A 606 12.28 -20.26 -16.38
N GLU A 607 13.46 -19.62 -16.24
CA GLU A 607 14.57 -20.14 -15.43
C GLU A 607 14.18 -20.30 -13.95
N ILE A 608 13.29 -19.44 -13.46
CA ILE A 608 12.73 -19.55 -12.11
C ILE A 608 11.89 -20.82 -11.90
N CYS A 609 11.30 -21.41 -12.95
CA CYS A 609 10.47 -22.60 -12.83
C CYS A 609 11.30 -23.91 -12.81
N GLN A 610 12.56 -23.88 -13.27
CA GLN A 610 13.38 -25.09 -13.42
C GLN A 610 13.56 -25.99 -12.19
N PRO A 611 13.72 -25.49 -10.94
CA PRO A 611 13.87 -26.38 -9.80
C PRO A 611 12.60 -27.22 -9.53
N TYR A 612 11.43 -26.74 -9.94
CA TYR A 612 10.13 -27.35 -9.67
C TYR A 612 9.79 -28.40 -10.73
N ASP A 613 10.33 -29.59 -10.54
CA ASP A 613 10.29 -30.71 -11.49
C ASP A 613 9.32 -31.84 -11.09
N ASN A 614 8.56 -31.67 -9.99
CA ASN A 614 7.62 -32.69 -9.52
C ASN A 614 6.30 -32.07 -9.06
N TYR A 615 5.29 -32.15 -9.92
CA TYR A 615 3.97 -31.54 -9.68
C TYR A 615 3.18 -32.17 -8.52
N ASP A 616 3.44 -33.44 -8.20
CA ASP A 616 2.74 -34.18 -7.15
C ASP A 616 3.41 -34.06 -5.76
N ASP A 617 4.49 -33.29 -5.67
CA ASP A 617 5.25 -33.03 -4.44
C ASP A 617 5.05 -31.58 -4.04
N ASP A 618 4.42 -31.36 -2.89
CA ASP A 618 4.03 -30.02 -2.42
C ASP A 618 5.23 -29.05 -2.36
N ASP A 619 6.43 -29.53 -2.04
CA ASP A 619 7.65 -28.72 -1.94
C ASP A 619 8.35 -28.51 -3.30
N ARG A 620 7.97 -29.27 -4.33
CA ARG A 620 8.64 -29.28 -5.66
C ARG A 620 7.69 -29.00 -6.82
N CYS A 621 6.43 -28.70 -6.52
CA CYS A 621 5.43 -28.39 -7.53
C CYS A 621 5.45 -26.93 -7.96
N GLY A 622 5.94 -26.01 -7.13
CA GLY A 622 5.81 -24.58 -7.38
C GLY A 622 6.27 -23.69 -6.23
N PHE A 623 5.95 -22.41 -6.33
CA PHE A 623 6.26 -21.42 -5.31
C PHE A 623 5.23 -20.29 -5.26
N TRP A 624 5.28 -19.52 -4.18
CA TRP A 624 4.47 -18.31 -4.03
C TRP A 624 5.05 -17.16 -4.86
N ILE A 625 4.19 -16.58 -5.69
CA ILE A 625 4.39 -15.33 -6.42
C ILE A 625 3.38 -14.32 -5.85
N GLY A 626 3.84 -13.25 -5.21
CA GLY A 626 2.94 -12.24 -4.64
C GLY A 626 1.90 -12.83 -3.67
N HIS A 627 0.63 -12.84 -4.09
CA HIS A 627 -0.50 -13.39 -3.32
C HIS A 627 -1.05 -14.71 -3.90
N CYS A 628 -0.36 -15.31 -4.87
CA CYS A 628 -0.77 -16.55 -5.52
C CYS A 628 0.33 -17.61 -5.42
N HIS A 629 -0.04 -18.86 -5.18
CA HIS A 629 0.86 -19.99 -5.34
C HIS A 629 0.81 -20.48 -6.79
N ALA A 630 1.93 -20.45 -7.50
CA ALA A 630 2.06 -20.97 -8.85
C ALA A 630 2.70 -22.35 -8.85
N ALA A 631 1.96 -23.37 -9.31
CA ALA A 631 2.45 -24.72 -9.50
C ALA A 631 2.57 -25.09 -10.98
N PHE A 632 3.62 -25.83 -11.32
CA PHE A 632 4.08 -26.07 -12.68
C PHE A 632 4.11 -27.56 -12.98
N ARG A 633 3.44 -27.94 -14.06
CA ARG A 633 3.56 -29.27 -14.64
C ARG A 633 4.14 -29.15 -16.03
N GLN A 634 5.34 -29.69 -16.20
CA GLN A 634 6.01 -29.74 -17.49
C GLN A 634 5.41 -30.84 -18.37
N GLN A 635 5.66 -30.78 -19.68
CA GLN A 635 5.25 -31.84 -20.59
C GLN A 635 6.04 -33.13 -20.29
N GLU A 636 5.34 -34.22 -20.00
CA GLU A 636 5.94 -35.55 -19.89
C GLU A 636 5.59 -36.40 -21.11
N GLN A 637 6.62 -36.87 -21.82
CA GLN A 637 6.45 -37.81 -22.92
C GLN A 637 6.39 -39.24 -22.36
N GLY A 638 5.22 -39.87 -22.46
CA GLY A 638 4.97 -41.21 -21.95
C GLY A 638 3.80 -41.90 -22.67
N PRO A 639 3.45 -43.14 -22.27
CA PRO A 639 2.26 -43.83 -22.77
C PRO A 639 0.97 -43.08 -22.45
N ASP A 640 0.94 -42.34 -21.34
CA ASP A 640 -0.10 -41.39 -20.96
C ASP A 640 0.51 -39.98 -20.91
N PRO A 641 0.56 -39.24 -22.04
CA PRO A 641 1.18 -37.92 -22.07
C PRO A 641 0.44 -36.95 -21.14
N VAL A 642 1.19 -36.25 -20.30
CA VAL A 642 0.63 -35.28 -19.35
C VAL A 642 0.67 -33.89 -19.98
N GLU A 643 -0.48 -33.21 -19.95
CA GLU A 643 -0.63 -31.86 -20.47
C GLU A 643 0.20 -30.86 -19.64
N PRO A 644 0.93 -29.93 -20.29
CA PRO A 644 1.54 -28.80 -19.60
C PRO A 644 0.47 -28.02 -18.84
N THR A 645 0.70 -27.76 -17.55
CA THR A 645 -0.29 -27.09 -16.70
C THR A 645 0.39 -26.02 -15.85
N LEU A 646 -0.18 -24.83 -15.86
CA LEU A 646 0.04 -23.82 -14.83
C LEU A 646 -1.17 -23.84 -13.88
N ARG A 647 -0.95 -24.02 -12.58
CA ARG A 647 -1.98 -23.84 -11.56
C ARG A 647 -1.68 -22.60 -10.74
N LEU A 648 -2.64 -21.70 -10.64
CA LEU A 648 -2.58 -20.52 -9.77
C LEU A 648 -3.59 -20.68 -8.65
N SER A 649 -3.13 -20.61 -7.41
CA SER A 649 -3.96 -20.81 -6.22
C SER A 649 -3.88 -19.61 -5.29
N ARG A 650 -4.97 -19.27 -4.60
CA ARG A 650 -4.99 -18.23 -3.56
C ARG A 650 -5.72 -18.70 -2.31
N GLU A 651 -5.27 -18.20 -1.17
CA GLU A 651 -5.88 -18.51 0.12
C GLU A 651 -7.03 -17.53 0.42
N LEU A 652 -8.23 -18.06 0.67
CA LEU A 652 -9.42 -17.29 0.98
C LEU A 652 -9.82 -17.51 2.43
N ASN A 653 -9.80 -16.44 3.24
CA ASN A 653 -10.28 -16.47 4.61
C ASN A 653 -11.81 -16.51 4.64
N GLN A 654 -12.35 -17.47 5.37
CA GLN A 654 -13.78 -17.65 5.59
C GLN A 654 -14.25 -16.87 6.82
N PRO A 655 -15.54 -16.48 6.89
CA PRO A 655 -16.09 -15.76 8.04
C PRO A 655 -15.98 -16.50 9.39
N ASP A 656 -15.80 -17.82 9.36
CA ASP A 656 -15.63 -18.66 10.55
C ASP A 656 -14.17 -18.77 11.04
N GLY A 657 -13.23 -18.07 10.38
CA GLY A 657 -11.81 -18.07 10.68
C GLY A 657 -11.02 -19.23 10.08
N THR A 658 -11.65 -20.08 9.25
CA THR A 658 -10.94 -21.06 8.41
C THR A 658 -10.41 -20.41 7.13
N SER A 659 -9.50 -21.07 6.43
CA SER A 659 -9.09 -20.67 5.09
C SER A 659 -9.27 -21.83 4.11
N VAL A 660 -9.56 -21.51 2.85
CA VAL A 660 -9.66 -22.47 1.74
C VAL A 660 -8.70 -22.07 0.63
N ILE A 661 -8.19 -23.04 -0.11
CA ILE A 661 -7.26 -22.78 -1.21
C ILE A 661 -8.02 -22.88 -2.53
N GLU A 662 -8.48 -21.74 -3.04
CA GLU A 662 -9.10 -21.65 -4.35
C GLU A 662 -8.03 -21.84 -5.44
N SER A 663 -8.32 -22.62 -6.49
CA SER A 663 -7.33 -22.97 -7.52
C SER A 663 -7.88 -22.88 -8.95
N TYR A 664 -7.09 -22.28 -9.82
CA TYR A 664 -7.34 -22.14 -11.26
C TYR A 664 -6.26 -22.90 -12.03
N TYR A 665 -6.67 -23.68 -13.03
CA TYR A 665 -5.79 -24.52 -13.84
C TYR A 665 -5.83 -24.07 -15.29
N PHE A 666 -4.65 -23.85 -15.87
CA PHE A 666 -4.45 -23.48 -17.27
C PHE A 666 -3.70 -24.61 -17.94
N ASP A 667 -4.44 -25.55 -18.54
CA ASP A 667 -3.86 -26.72 -19.21
C ASP A 667 -3.70 -26.45 -20.70
N VAL A 668 -2.55 -26.83 -21.27
CA VAL A 668 -2.38 -26.82 -22.73
C VAL A 668 -2.87 -28.15 -23.30
N GLU A 669 -4.01 -28.10 -24.00
CA GLU A 669 -4.61 -29.24 -24.69
C GLU A 669 -4.37 -29.18 -26.20
N THR A 670 -4.18 -30.35 -26.83
CA THR A 670 -4.11 -30.50 -28.28
C THR A 670 -5.49 -30.87 -28.83
N CYS A 671 -5.98 -30.12 -29.81
CA CYS A 671 -7.28 -30.33 -30.44
C CYS A 671 -7.20 -31.37 -31.58
N MET A 672 -8.35 -31.84 -32.05
CA MET A 672 -8.47 -32.86 -33.11
C MET A 672 -7.84 -32.43 -34.44
N ASP A 673 -7.79 -31.13 -34.73
CA ASP A 673 -7.11 -30.58 -35.92
C ASP A 673 -5.58 -30.43 -35.74
N GLY A 674 -5.06 -30.74 -34.55
CA GLY A 674 -3.66 -30.61 -34.18
C GLY A 674 -3.25 -29.22 -33.66
N SER A 675 -4.17 -28.27 -33.59
CA SER A 675 -3.93 -26.98 -32.91
C SER A 675 -3.84 -27.16 -31.39
N GLU A 676 -3.21 -26.20 -30.71
CA GLU A 676 -3.12 -26.19 -29.25
C GLU A 676 -3.88 -25.00 -28.68
N ARG A 677 -4.49 -25.19 -27.51
CA ARG A 677 -5.21 -24.14 -26.79
C ARG A 677 -5.11 -24.31 -25.29
N VAL A 678 -5.55 -23.28 -24.56
CA VAL A 678 -5.65 -23.33 -23.10
C VAL A 678 -7.06 -23.72 -22.67
N ARG A 679 -7.16 -24.81 -21.91
CA ARG A 679 -8.35 -25.19 -21.16
C ARG A 679 -8.26 -24.62 -19.76
N ILE A 680 -9.31 -23.93 -19.32
CA ILE A 680 -9.36 -23.32 -17.98
C ILE A 680 -10.28 -24.14 -17.10
N ARG A 681 -9.75 -24.60 -15.96
CA ARG A 681 -10.53 -25.30 -14.94
C ARG A 681 -10.44 -24.61 -13.59
N TYR A 682 -11.43 -24.86 -12.76
CA TYR A 682 -11.61 -24.21 -11.47
C TYR A 682 -11.90 -25.24 -10.37
N LYS A 683 -11.34 -25.01 -9.19
CA LYS A 683 -11.65 -25.76 -7.97
C LYS A 683 -11.76 -24.79 -6.80
N ALA A 684 -12.91 -24.81 -6.13
CA ALA A 684 -13.22 -23.86 -5.06
C ALA A 684 -12.33 -24.04 -3.82
N ASP A 685 -11.93 -25.28 -3.56
CA ASP A 685 -11.02 -25.62 -2.46
C ASP A 685 -10.16 -26.82 -2.89
N GLN A 686 -8.84 -26.63 -2.83
CA GLN A 686 -7.87 -27.62 -3.27
C GLN A 686 -7.99 -28.93 -2.49
N ASP A 687 -8.41 -28.86 -1.21
CA ASP A 687 -8.50 -29.99 -0.29
C ASP A 687 -9.71 -30.90 -0.53
N LEU A 688 -10.69 -30.47 -1.34
CA LEU A 688 -11.86 -31.29 -1.65
C LEU A 688 -11.51 -32.47 -2.56
N GLU A 689 -12.24 -33.59 -2.46
CA GLU A 689 -11.99 -34.77 -3.33
C GLU A 689 -12.53 -34.60 -4.77
N ASP A 690 -13.23 -33.50 -5.07
CA ASP A 690 -13.81 -33.27 -6.38
C ASP A 690 -12.75 -32.90 -7.44
N SER A 691 -13.09 -33.18 -8.70
CA SER A 691 -12.25 -32.81 -9.83
C SER A 691 -12.50 -31.36 -10.23
N PRO A 692 -11.47 -30.61 -10.67
CA PRO A 692 -11.67 -29.24 -11.14
C PRO A 692 -12.65 -29.19 -12.32
N ALA A 693 -13.65 -28.32 -12.23
CA ALA A 693 -14.68 -28.14 -13.24
C ALA A 693 -14.19 -27.25 -14.39
N GLN A 694 -14.65 -27.52 -15.62
CA GLN A 694 -14.28 -26.72 -16.79
C GLN A 694 -15.01 -25.37 -16.81
N LEU A 695 -14.27 -24.29 -17.04
CA LEU A 695 -14.72 -22.90 -16.88
C LEU A 695 -14.85 -22.14 -18.21
N ASP A 696 -13.96 -22.42 -19.17
CA ASP A 696 -13.91 -21.72 -20.47
C ASP A 696 -15.23 -21.76 -21.28
N PRO A 697 -16.02 -22.85 -21.32
CA PRO A 697 -17.35 -22.84 -21.95
C PRO A 697 -18.46 -22.22 -21.07
N VAL A 698 -18.27 -22.08 -19.75
CA VAL A 698 -19.27 -21.47 -18.87
C VAL A 698 -19.29 -19.95 -19.08
N GLY A 699 -18.11 -19.34 -19.13
CA GLY A 699 -17.92 -17.91 -19.33
C GLY A 699 -18.30 -17.06 -18.11
N GLY A 700 -18.60 -15.78 -18.34
CA GLY A 700 -19.12 -14.88 -17.30
C GLY A 700 -18.07 -14.47 -16.25
N ALA A 701 -18.56 -14.16 -15.04
CA ALA A 701 -17.75 -13.59 -13.96
C ALA A 701 -16.66 -14.53 -13.45
N GLU A 702 -16.93 -15.83 -13.40
CA GLU A 702 -15.96 -16.83 -12.94
C GLU A 702 -14.79 -16.93 -13.94
N LEU A 703 -15.08 -16.98 -15.24
CA LEU A 703 -14.04 -16.94 -16.28
C LEU A 703 -13.24 -15.64 -16.24
N ALA A 704 -13.90 -14.49 -16.08
CA ALA A 704 -13.20 -13.21 -15.94
C ALA A 704 -12.27 -13.19 -14.71
N GLY A 705 -12.68 -13.80 -13.59
CA GLY A 705 -11.83 -14.03 -12.42
C GLY A 705 -10.59 -14.88 -12.74
N ALA A 706 -10.76 -15.98 -13.48
CA ALA A 706 -9.65 -16.82 -13.92
C ALA A 706 -8.67 -16.08 -14.85
N LEU A 707 -9.17 -15.22 -15.74
CA LEU A 707 -8.33 -14.41 -16.63
C LEU A 707 -7.56 -13.32 -15.87
N ARG A 708 -8.15 -12.72 -14.83
CA ARG A 708 -7.45 -11.78 -13.94
C ARG A 708 -6.30 -12.44 -13.19
N ILE A 709 -6.59 -13.54 -12.48
CA ILE A 709 -5.55 -14.26 -11.74
C ILE A 709 -4.44 -14.76 -12.67
N TYR A 710 -4.78 -15.18 -13.90
CA TYR A 710 -3.79 -15.54 -14.91
C TYR A 710 -2.84 -14.39 -15.26
N LYS A 711 -3.39 -13.24 -15.67
CA LYS A 711 -2.59 -12.07 -16.06
C LYS A 711 -1.63 -11.66 -14.94
N ARG A 712 -2.15 -11.65 -13.71
CA ARG A 712 -1.37 -11.37 -12.51
C ARG A 712 -0.24 -12.38 -12.30
N GLY A 713 -0.57 -13.67 -12.24
CA GLY A 713 0.41 -14.72 -12.00
C GLY A 713 1.50 -14.73 -13.08
N ALA A 714 1.12 -14.59 -14.35
CA ALA A 714 2.05 -14.51 -15.48
C ALA A 714 3.03 -13.33 -15.33
N ARG A 715 2.54 -12.15 -14.92
CA ARG A 715 3.36 -10.95 -14.68
C ARG A 715 4.33 -11.17 -13.51
N GLU A 716 3.83 -11.63 -12.37
CA GLU A 716 4.66 -11.84 -11.18
C GLU A 716 5.75 -12.91 -11.41
N MET A 717 5.44 -13.98 -12.17
CA MET A 717 6.43 -14.96 -12.61
C MET A 717 7.54 -14.33 -13.46
N ARG A 718 7.19 -13.48 -14.43
CA ARG A 718 8.15 -12.80 -15.30
C ARG A 718 9.04 -11.84 -14.50
N SER A 719 8.45 -11.07 -13.59
CA SER A 719 9.20 -10.16 -12.70
C SER A 719 10.18 -10.92 -11.82
N ALA A 720 9.72 -11.96 -11.12
CA ALA A 720 10.57 -12.77 -10.25
C ALA A 720 11.70 -13.46 -11.05
N ASN A 721 11.43 -13.88 -12.28
CA ASN A 721 12.45 -14.41 -13.18
C ASN A 721 13.47 -13.34 -13.60
N ALA A 722 13.05 -12.09 -13.84
CA ALA A 722 13.96 -10.99 -14.16
C ALA A 722 14.89 -10.68 -12.98
N ASP A 723 14.38 -10.65 -11.75
CA ASP A 723 15.18 -10.49 -10.53
C ASP A 723 16.26 -11.57 -10.44
N LEU A 724 15.86 -12.84 -10.62
CA LEU A 724 16.79 -13.98 -10.63
C LEU A 724 17.90 -13.82 -11.67
N LEU A 725 17.56 -13.40 -12.89
CA LEU A 725 18.51 -13.18 -13.97
C LEU A 725 19.45 -11.99 -13.73
N SER A 726 19.04 -11.02 -12.92
CA SER A 726 19.87 -9.88 -12.49
C SER A 726 20.84 -10.22 -11.35
N GLY A 727 20.72 -11.43 -10.78
CA GLY A 727 21.52 -11.91 -9.65
C GLY A 727 20.90 -11.62 -8.28
N GLU A 728 19.66 -11.12 -8.26
CA GLU A 728 18.90 -10.87 -7.05
C GLU A 728 18.06 -12.09 -6.67
N ALA A 729 17.98 -12.40 -5.37
CA ALA A 729 17.18 -13.50 -4.88
C ALA A 729 15.69 -13.11 -4.94
N PRO A 730 14.81 -13.88 -5.64
CA PRO A 730 13.39 -13.58 -5.72
C PRO A 730 12.80 -13.48 -4.32
N TYR A 731 12.15 -12.35 -4.01
CA TYR A 731 11.72 -12.00 -2.64
C TYR A 731 10.88 -13.10 -1.99
N PHE A 732 9.91 -13.66 -2.73
CA PHE A 732 8.97 -14.66 -2.24
C PHE A 732 9.54 -16.08 -2.14
N ALA A 733 10.68 -16.36 -2.79
CA ALA A 733 11.32 -17.68 -2.78
C ALA A 733 12.51 -17.74 -1.81
N ARG A 734 12.74 -16.71 -0.98
CA ARG A 734 13.88 -16.63 -0.05
C ARG A 734 13.92 -17.79 0.95
N ASP A 735 12.75 -18.27 1.36
CA ASP A 735 12.60 -19.36 2.32
C ASP A 735 12.56 -20.75 1.66
N ASP A 736 12.49 -20.81 0.31
CA ASP A 736 12.60 -22.05 -0.45
C ASP A 736 14.07 -22.48 -0.57
N ALA A 737 14.54 -23.18 0.47
CA ALA A 737 15.92 -23.64 0.56
C ALA A 737 16.31 -24.55 -0.62
N PHE A 738 15.36 -25.31 -1.20
CA PHE A 738 15.64 -26.21 -2.31
C PHE A 738 15.90 -25.43 -3.60
N ALA A 739 15.00 -24.52 -3.98
CA ALA A 739 15.13 -23.70 -5.18
C ALA A 739 16.33 -22.75 -5.08
N MET A 740 16.54 -22.11 -3.92
CA MET A 740 17.70 -21.25 -3.67
C MET A 740 19.04 -21.99 -3.83
N ASN A 741 19.11 -23.25 -3.40
CA ASN A 741 20.28 -24.09 -3.59
C ASN A 741 20.48 -24.49 -5.07
N PHE A 742 19.39 -24.74 -5.80
CA PHE A 742 19.45 -25.01 -7.23
C PHE A 742 20.00 -23.80 -8.00
N TRP A 743 19.45 -22.60 -7.78
CA TRP A 743 19.87 -21.38 -8.50
C TRP A 743 21.31 -20.96 -8.18
N ARG A 744 21.78 -21.11 -6.93
CA ARG A 744 23.20 -20.91 -6.58
C ARG A 744 24.13 -21.88 -7.34
N ARG A 745 23.69 -23.13 -7.56
CA ARG A 745 24.47 -24.11 -8.34
C ARG A 745 24.51 -23.81 -9.83
N GLN A 746 23.43 -23.24 -10.38
CA GLN A 746 23.38 -22.78 -11.78
C GLN A 746 24.13 -21.47 -12.01
N GLY A 747 24.50 -20.76 -10.94
CA GLY A 747 25.28 -19.52 -11.02
C GLY A 747 24.44 -18.26 -11.18
N TYR A 748 23.12 -18.35 -10.96
CA TYR A 748 22.23 -17.19 -10.93
C TYR A 748 22.48 -16.32 -9.69
N LEU A 749 22.73 -16.94 -8.53
CA LEU A 749 22.93 -16.25 -7.26
C LEU A 749 24.34 -16.43 -6.73
N THR A 750 24.88 -15.41 -6.05
CA THR A 750 26.14 -15.52 -5.32
C THR A 750 26.03 -16.49 -4.14
N GLN A 751 27.12 -17.22 -3.86
CA GLN A 751 27.18 -18.23 -2.78
C GLN A 751 27.03 -17.64 -1.39
#